data_AF-A0AAQ5YLW8-F1
#
_entry.id   AF-A0AAQ5YLW8-F1
#
_cell.length_a   1.000
_cell.length_b   1.000
_cell.length_c   1.000
_cell.angle_alpha   90.00
_cell.angle_beta   90.00
_cell.angle_gamma   90.00
#
_symmetry.space_group_name_H-M   'P 1'
#
loop_
_entity.id
_entity.type
_entity.pdbx_description
1 polymer ?
#
loop_
_entity_poly.entity_id
_entity_poly.type
_entity_poly.pdbx_seq_one_letter_code
_entity_poly.pdbx_strand_id
1 'polypeptide(L)'
;FRIDLSKGSNCSSHLEKSLEEQSMCYLFYDIVTTASSCMVNLSDPEGYIDSSDDPPLPDGALLHCTYTVTVYTGYGVELQVKSVNLSEGEQLSIRGVDERGALMVLANHTLLVEGQVIRSPTNSLSVYYRSAPEGSMGIFQLHYQIFRLSCSLPKRPHFGEVSVLDLLPGGTARFHCHMGYHLQGETKLTCLNASLPVWSGKEPSCRALCGGTVKNATVGRVLSPSPHHGPNATLDRSCSWSLEAPKDQRLHLHLERLALGPTDRLVLWSGLDAGSVVLFDSGRGGQIPFEGVISEGPAVRIQFITDQPNHNTGFNIRYEAFERGHCYEPYLQNGNFTTSDPLYSVGAVVQFTCDPGHSLEQGPPVIECISARDPYWNDTEPLCKAQCGGDLTGPGGVILSPNWPEWYGEGEDCSWRIHVGEDKRVLLDVQLLNISDSDMLTITDGDEVTTHILGRYIGGSNPFKLSSTTPDLTVTFHSDPAGLVFGKGEGFIINYMEVSRNDSCPDLPEIQNGWKTTSHVALVRGSRITYQCDPGYDLVGRETLTCQLDLSWSSQPPFCEKIMYCSDPGHVEHSTRSLSDPKLLVGTTIQYSCNPSFILQGGATITCYGREPGTPVWTSRLPHCVSEDSVSCENPGLPDNGYQILSKRLYLPGESLTFVCYQGYELIGEVAIKCILGNPSFWSGPLPLCRANHDCFGNHALEVAEATAGSPLDGGNIALAIFILVLLLSVLLGGAYVYVTRCRYHSNLRLPLIYPHPYRQITVETEFDNPLYETGGVSVHSAETLHLTNCPLFTAHTVSDSSLFFFTPSRTLANMKYRYEKPL
;
A
#
# COMPACT_ATOMS: atom_id res chain seq x y z
N PHE A 1 -37.50 -38.48 29.58
CA PHE A 1 -38.62 -38.80 30.49
C PHE A 1 -38.57 -37.83 31.66
N ARG A 2 -39.70 -37.15 31.90
CA ARG A 2 -39.94 -36.05 32.84
C ARG A 2 -40.14 -36.59 34.26
N ILE A 3 -39.50 -36.02 35.29
CA ILE A 3 -40.01 -36.07 36.67
C ILE A 3 -39.65 -34.77 37.41
N ASP A 4 -40.65 -33.90 37.57
CA ASP A 4 -40.83 -33.05 38.76
C ASP A 4 -40.99 -33.95 39.99
N LEU A 5 -40.42 -33.59 41.15
CA LEU A 5 -41.01 -33.93 42.45
C LEU A 5 -40.37 -33.10 43.58
N SER A 6 -41.15 -32.14 44.05
CA SER A 6 -41.03 -31.45 45.33
C SER A 6 -41.35 -32.37 46.53
N LYS A 7 -40.75 -32.02 47.69
CA LYS A 7 -41.16 -32.25 49.11
C LYS A 7 -40.67 -33.48 49.88
N GLY A 8 -40.21 -33.17 51.10
CA GLY A 8 -40.09 -34.03 52.29
C GLY A 8 -38.61 -34.36 52.59
N SER A 9 -38.02 -34.11 53.75
CA SER A 9 -38.60 -34.07 55.10
C SER A 9 -37.63 -33.40 56.11
N ASN A 10 -38.25 -32.69 57.04
CA ASN A 10 -37.72 -32.14 58.28
C ASN A 10 -37.30 -33.27 59.24
N CYS A 11 -36.17 -33.13 59.95
CA CYS A 11 -35.89 -33.91 61.16
C CYS A 11 -35.28 -33.00 62.23
N SER A 12 -36.14 -32.59 63.15
CA SER A 12 -35.85 -31.89 64.40
C SER A 12 -35.36 -32.87 65.47
N SER A 13 -34.41 -32.37 66.27
CA SER A 13 -33.98 -32.78 67.61
C SER A 13 -34.87 -33.74 68.41
N HIS A 14 -34.27 -34.80 68.98
CA HIS A 14 -34.28 -35.09 70.43
C HIS A 14 -33.50 -36.37 70.80
N LEU A 15 -32.94 -36.35 72.01
CA LEU A 15 -32.57 -37.45 72.92
C LEU A 15 -31.11 -37.98 72.96
N GLU A 16 -30.47 -37.57 74.06
CA GLU A 16 -29.79 -38.37 75.10
C GLU A 16 -28.46 -39.10 74.82
N LYS A 17 -27.46 -38.68 75.64
CA LYS A 17 -26.49 -39.47 76.44
C LYS A 17 -25.86 -40.70 75.77
N SER A 18 -24.56 -40.95 75.79
CA SER A 18 -23.47 -40.48 76.65
C SER A 18 -22.19 -41.10 76.09
N LEU A 19 -21.08 -40.36 76.20
CA LEU A 19 -19.72 -40.83 76.50
C LEU A 19 -19.33 -42.23 76.01
N GLU A 20 -18.49 -42.30 74.98
CA GLU A 20 -17.18 -42.93 75.11
C GLU A 20 -16.21 -42.48 74.00
N GLU A 21 -15.05 -42.03 74.47
CA GLU A 21 -13.74 -42.05 73.82
C GLU A 21 -13.37 -40.99 72.77
N GLN A 22 -12.72 -39.96 73.33
CA GLN A 22 -11.63 -39.17 72.76
C GLN A 22 -10.70 -39.95 71.82
N SER A 23 -10.26 -39.23 70.77
CA SER A 23 -9.00 -39.38 70.04
C SER A 23 -9.02 -40.24 68.77
N MET A 24 -9.49 -39.66 67.66
CA MET A 24 -8.78 -39.60 66.38
C MET A 24 -9.66 -38.96 65.29
N CYS A 25 -9.46 -37.67 65.06
CA CYS A 25 -9.64 -37.06 63.74
C CYS A 25 -8.65 -35.90 63.66
N TYR A 26 -7.44 -36.21 63.20
CA TYR A 26 -6.45 -35.23 62.80
C TYR A 26 -6.95 -34.48 61.56
N LEU A 27 -6.96 -33.14 61.67
CA LEU A 27 -6.69 -32.17 60.61
C LEU A 27 -7.33 -32.43 59.23
N PHE A 28 -8.53 -31.93 59.02
CA PHE A 28 -8.86 -31.22 57.78
C PHE A 28 -9.58 -29.93 58.18
N TYR A 29 -8.84 -28.83 58.25
CA TYR A 29 -9.45 -27.52 58.12
C TYR A 29 -9.99 -27.45 56.69
N ASP A 30 -11.32 -27.55 56.54
CA ASP A 30 -11.99 -27.11 55.33
C ASP A 30 -11.64 -25.64 55.11
N ILE A 31 -10.69 -25.38 54.20
CA ILE A 31 -10.50 -24.06 53.62
C ILE A 31 -11.74 -23.84 52.75
N VAL A 32 -12.70 -23.11 53.30
CA VAL A 32 -13.80 -22.52 52.52
C VAL A 32 -13.15 -21.54 51.55
N THR A 33 -12.92 -21.97 50.30
CA THR A 33 -12.53 -21.08 49.20
C THR A 33 -13.67 -20.11 48.95
N THR A 34 -13.49 -18.86 49.36
CA THR A 34 -14.46 -17.79 49.12
C THR A 34 -14.31 -17.32 47.68
N ALA A 35 -15.31 -17.61 46.83
CA ALA A 35 -15.34 -17.10 45.46
C ALA A 35 -15.74 -15.61 45.49
N SER A 36 -14.91 -14.77 44.89
CA SER A 36 -15.15 -13.34 44.72
C SER A 36 -15.74 -13.10 43.32
N SER A 37 -16.83 -12.32 43.24
CA SER A 37 -17.48 -11.99 41.96
C SER A 37 -17.44 -10.50 41.71
N CYS A 38 -16.99 -10.07 40.53
CA CYS A 38 -17.03 -8.67 40.11
C CYS A 38 -18.05 -8.47 38.98
N MET A 39 -18.85 -7.41 39.06
CA MET A 39 -19.80 -7.01 38.02
C MET A 39 -19.57 -5.53 37.72
N VAL A 40 -19.17 -5.25 36.48
CA VAL A 40 -18.84 -3.89 36.02
C VAL A 40 -19.75 -3.56 34.86
N ASN A 41 -20.44 -2.42 34.94
CA ASN A 41 -21.33 -1.95 33.89
C ASN A 41 -20.76 -0.67 33.29
N LEU A 42 -20.58 -0.67 31.97
CA LEU A 42 -19.97 0.40 31.18
C LEU A 42 -21.00 0.92 30.18
N SER A 43 -21.05 2.24 30.02
CA SER A 43 -22.02 2.93 29.15
C SER A 43 -21.40 3.97 28.21
N ASP A 44 -20.08 4.13 28.27
CA ASP A 44 -19.38 5.08 27.43
C ASP A 44 -19.38 4.60 25.95
N PRO A 45 -19.28 5.53 24.99
CA PRO A 45 -19.26 5.17 23.57
C PRO A 45 -17.96 4.48 23.14
N GLU A 46 -16.88 4.65 23.90
CA GLU A 46 -15.58 4.02 23.67
C GLU A 46 -14.89 3.83 25.02
N GLY A 47 -14.13 2.74 25.18
CA GLY A 47 -13.34 2.50 26.38
C GLY A 47 -12.50 1.24 26.30
N TYR A 48 -11.81 0.93 27.39
CA TYR A 48 -10.99 -0.26 27.54
C TYR A 48 -11.51 -1.12 28.69
N ILE A 49 -11.46 -2.43 28.52
CA ILE A 49 -11.69 -3.43 29.55
C ILE A 49 -10.36 -4.13 29.78
N ASP A 50 -9.76 -3.87 30.93
CA ASP A 50 -8.47 -4.42 31.32
C ASP A 50 -8.62 -5.28 32.59
N SER A 51 -7.87 -6.36 32.64
CA SER A 51 -7.68 -7.20 33.83
C SER A 51 -6.98 -6.50 35.01
N SER A 52 -6.30 -5.37 34.77
CA SER A 52 -5.42 -4.70 35.74
C SER A 52 -6.10 -3.66 36.66
N ASP A 53 -7.38 -3.35 36.44
CA ASP A 53 -8.05 -2.18 37.05
C ASP A 53 -8.81 -2.41 38.38
N ASP A 54 -8.60 -3.51 39.14
CA ASP A 54 -9.15 -3.62 40.52
C ASP A 54 -8.38 -4.63 41.45
N PRO A 55 -8.50 -4.53 42.80
CA PRO A 55 -7.42 -4.65 43.79
C PRO A 55 -6.92 -6.09 44.13
N PRO A 56 -5.76 -6.23 44.80
CA PRO A 56 -5.17 -7.53 45.15
C PRO A 56 -6.12 -8.37 45.99
N LEU A 57 -6.54 -9.51 45.43
CA LEU A 57 -7.31 -10.54 46.11
C LEU A 57 -6.44 -11.28 47.15
N PRO A 58 -7.02 -11.73 48.26
CA PRO A 58 -6.32 -12.63 49.19
C PRO A 58 -5.96 -13.95 48.50
N ASP A 59 -4.79 -14.49 48.82
CA ASP A 59 -4.28 -15.76 48.27
C ASP A 59 -5.34 -16.88 48.34
N GLY A 60 -5.69 -17.44 47.17
CA GLY A 60 -6.57 -18.61 47.03
C GLY A 60 -8.05 -18.36 46.69
N ALA A 61 -8.46 -17.13 46.34
CA ALA A 61 -9.84 -16.83 45.95
C ALA A 61 -10.07 -16.95 44.42
N LEU A 62 -11.10 -17.71 44.00
CA LEU A 62 -11.58 -17.69 42.61
C LEU A 62 -12.22 -16.33 42.29
N LEU A 63 -11.85 -15.72 41.16
CA LEU A 63 -12.43 -14.47 40.66
C LEU A 63 -13.35 -14.75 39.46
N HIS A 64 -14.61 -14.34 39.57
CA HIS A 64 -15.59 -14.39 38.50
C HIS A 64 -16.02 -12.97 38.12
N CYS A 65 -15.58 -12.50 36.97
CA CYS A 65 -15.82 -11.13 36.54
C CYS A 65 -16.71 -11.07 35.31
N THR A 66 -17.76 -10.24 35.38
CA THR A 66 -18.64 -9.95 34.23
C THR A 66 -18.63 -8.45 33.97
N TYR A 67 -18.07 -8.06 32.83
CA TYR A 67 -18.13 -6.70 32.33
C TYR A 67 -19.27 -6.62 31.32
N THR A 68 -20.24 -5.74 31.55
CA THR A 68 -21.33 -5.49 30.61
C THR A 68 -21.20 -4.10 30.02
N VAL A 69 -21.17 -4.01 28.71
CA VAL A 69 -21.16 -2.75 27.97
C VAL A 69 -22.54 -2.57 27.37
N THR A 70 -23.23 -1.49 27.75
CA THR A 70 -24.58 -1.17 27.27
C THR A 70 -24.59 0.22 26.66
N VAL A 71 -24.97 0.31 25.39
CA VAL A 71 -24.98 1.56 24.63
C VAL A 71 -26.40 1.94 24.22
N TYR A 72 -26.57 3.17 23.72
CA TYR A 72 -27.86 3.70 23.32
C TYR A 72 -28.44 2.97 22.11
N THR A 73 -29.76 3.01 21.95
CA THR A 73 -30.49 2.29 20.90
C THR A 73 -30.06 2.75 19.50
N GLY A 74 -30.00 1.82 18.54
CA GLY A 74 -29.45 2.08 17.19
C GLY A 74 -27.96 1.76 17.05
N TYR A 75 -27.26 1.50 18.15
CA TYR A 75 -25.82 1.23 18.17
C TYR A 75 -25.54 -0.07 18.91
N GLY A 76 -24.52 -0.79 18.45
CA GLY A 76 -23.96 -1.99 19.05
C GLY A 76 -22.56 -1.69 19.56
N VAL A 77 -21.97 -2.66 20.24
CA VAL A 77 -20.62 -2.61 20.78
C VAL A 77 -19.72 -3.47 19.89
N GLU A 78 -18.71 -2.83 19.31
CA GLU A 78 -17.61 -3.48 18.64
C GLU A 78 -16.45 -3.59 19.61
N LEU A 79 -15.89 -4.78 19.76
CA LEU A 79 -14.80 -5.07 20.67
C LEU A 79 -13.60 -5.60 19.89
N GLN A 80 -12.48 -4.87 19.95
CA GLN A 80 -11.21 -5.24 19.37
C GLN A 80 -10.30 -5.84 20.44
N VAL A 81 -9.77 -7.03 20.15
CA VAL A 81 -8.82 -7.73 21.01
C VAL A 81 -7.44 -7.06 20.86
N LYS A 82 -6.92 -6.43 21.92
CA LYS A 82 -5.56 -5.83 21.92
C LYS A 82 -4.50 -6.81 22.39
N SER A 83 -4.73 -7.48 23.52
CA SER A 83 -3.84 -8.52 24.03
C SER A 83 -4.63 -9.48 24.91
N VAL A 84 -4.41 -10.77 24.75
CA VAL A 84 -4.99 -11.81 25.61
C VAL A 84 -3.90 -12.83 25.90
N ASN A 85 -3.50 -12.93 27.16
CA ASN A 85 -2.51 -13.88 27.66
C ASN A 85 -3.05 -14.54 28.93
N LEU A 86 -3.77 -15.65 28.75
CA LEU A 86 -4.47 -16.37 29.82
C LEU A 86 -3.60 -17.51 30.34
N SER A 87 -3.69 -17.77 31.65
CA SER A 87 -3.02 -18.92 32.28
C SER A 87 -3.84 -20.21 32.13
N GLU A 88 -3.20 -21.37 32.34
CA GLU A 88 -3.83 -22.68 32.16
C GLU A 88 -4.99 -22.87 33.16
N GLY A 89 -6.23 -22.95 32.65
CA GLY A 89 -7.45 -23.08 33.46
C GLY A 89 -8.29 -21.80 33.58
N GLU A 90 -7.83 -20.66 33.05
CA GLU A 90 -8.62 -19.43 32.94
C GLU A 90 -9.58 -19.47 31.75
N GLN A 91 -10.74 -18.83 31.90
CA GLN A 91 -11.75 -18.77 30.84
C GLN A 91 -12.17 -17.33 30.57
N LEU A 92 -11.96 -16.88 29.34
CA LEU A 92 -12.50 -15.64 28.80
C LEU A 92 -13.52 -15.95 27.71
N SER A 93 -14.72 -15.39 27.80
CA SER A 93 -15.76 -15.54 26.77
C SER A 93 -16.48 -14.23 26.55
N ILE A 94 -16.65 -13.86 25.29
CA ILE A 94 -17.41 -12.69 24.88
C ILE A 94 -18.80 -13.16 24.48
N ARG A 95 -19.82 -12.58 25.09
CA ARG A 95 -21.22 -12.99 24.98
C ARG A 95 -22.08 -11.82 24.55
N GLY A 96 -22.86 -12.02 23.50
CA GLY A 96 -23.92 -11.11 23.06
C GLY A 96 -25.28 -11.58 23.58
N VAL A 97 -26.32 -10.84 23.21
CA VAL A 97 -27.71 -11.18 23.50
C VAL A 97 -28.41 -11.58 22.21
N ASP A 98 -29.08 -12.73 22.18
CA ASP A 98 -29.86 -13.20 21.03
C ASP A 98 -31.22 -12.49 20.90
N GLU A 99 -31.97 -12.81 19.84
CA GLU A 99 -33.29 -12.21 19.58
C GLU A 99 -34.34 -12.45 20.69
N ARG A 100 -34.11 -13.45 21.55
CA ARG A 100 -35.00 -13.86 22.66
C ARG A 100 -34.51 -13.36 24.02
N GLY A 101 -33.43 -12.56 24.05
CA GLY A 101 -32.84 -12.05 25.29
C GLY A 101 -31.92 -13.06 26.00
N ALA A 102 -31.59 -14.19 25.37
CA ALA A 102 -30.68 -15.19 25.90
C ALA A 102 -29.22 -14.83 25.57
N LEU A 103 -28.29 -15.17 26.48
CA LEU A 103 -26.87 -14.95 26.26
C LEU A 103 -26.33 -15.94 25.21
N MET A 104 -25.76 -15.42 24.14
CA MET A 104 -25.09 -16.18 23.08
C MET A 104 -23.58 -15.93 23.13
N VAL A 105 -22.77 -16.99 23.11
CA VAL A 105 -21.31 -16.85 23.05
C VAL A 105 -20.90 -16.43 21.64
N LEU A 106 -20.32 -15.24 21.50
CA LEU A 106 -19.80 -14.71 20.22
C LEU A 106 -18.38 -15.19 19.95
N ALA A 107 -17.56 -15.26 21.00
CA ALA A 107 -16.21 -15.80 20.94
C ALA A 107 -15.82 -16.39 22.31
N ASN A 108 -14.98 -17.41 22.27
CA ASN A 108 -14.38 -18.05 23.44
C ASN A 108 -12.86 -17.88 23.38
N HIS A 109 -12.15 -18.07 24.49
CA HIS A 109 -10.70 -17.89 24.60
C HIS A 109 -9.84 -18.54 23.48
N THR A 110 -10.29 -19.63 22.85
CA THR A 110 -9.61 -20.29 21.72
C THR A 110 -9.70 -19.52 20.39
N LEU A 111 -10.65 -18.60 20.27
CA LEU A 111 -10.97 -17.81 19.08
C LEU A 111 -10.73 -16.31 19.34
N LEU A 112 -9.85 -15.94 20.28
CA LEU A 112 -9.49 -14.55 20.58
C LEU A 112 -8.02 -14.32 20.22
N VAL A 113 -7.77 -13.79 19.02
CA VAL A 113 -6.42 -13.44 18.54
C VAL A 113 -6.24 -11.93 18.55
N GLU A 114 -5.01 -11.45 18.77
CA GLU A 114 -4.70 -10.02 18.69
C GLU A 114 -5.12 -9.43 17.34
N GLY A 115 -5.82 -8.29 17.37
CA GLY A 115 -6.34 -7.59 16.20
C GLY A 115 -7.78 -7.95 15.83
N GLN A 116 -8.30 -9.09 16.30
CA GLN A 116 -9.64 -9.58 15.97
C GLN A 116 -10.75 -8.64 16.49
N VAL A 117 -11.76 -8.43 15.66
CA VAL A 117 -12.90 -7.55 15.95
C VAL A 117 -14.18 -8.36 16.12
N ILE A 118 -14.88 -8.16 17.22
CA ILE A 118 -16.12 -8.86 17.58
C ILE A 118 -17.24 -7.85 17.75
N ARG A 119 -18.31 -7.98 16.96
CA ARG A 119 -19.46 -7.07 16.99
C ARG A 119 -20.63 -7.71 17.71
N SER A 120 -21.26 -6.95 18.62
CA SER A 120 -22.49 -7.40 19.28
C SER A 120 -23.69 -7.33 18.32
N PRO A 121 -24.59 -8.32 18.34
CA PRO A 121 -25.82 -8.30 17.54
C PRO A 121 -26.88 -7.30 18.08
N THR A 122 -26.71 -6.84 19.31
CA THR A 122 -27.62 -5.92 20.02
C THR A 122 -26.84 -4.74 20.61
N ASN A 123 -27.52 -3.84 21.29
CA ASN A 123 -26.91 -2.70 22.01
C ASN A 123 -26.21 -3.08 23.32
N SER A 124 -26.02 -4.38 23.58
CA SER A 124 -25.38 -4.90 24.78
C SER A 124 -24.38 -6.01 24.46
N LEU A 125 -23.22 -5.96 25.10
CA LEU A 125 -22.16 -6.95 25.03
C LEU A 125 -21.70 -7.27 26.45
N SER A 126 -21.41 -8.55 26.73
CA SER A 126 -20.86 -8.97 28.02
C SER A 126 -19.56 -9.75 27.85
N VAL A 127 -18.53 -9.37 28.59
CA VAL A 127 -17.26 -10.08 28.69
C VAL A 127 -17.26 -10.84 30.01
N TYR A 128 -17.19 -12.16 29.93
CA TYR A 128 -17.15 -13.04 31.09
C TYR A 128 -15.75 -13.62 31.25
N TYR A 129 -15.13 -13.33 32.39
CA TYR A 129 -13.81 -13.81 32.78
C TYR A 129 -13.90 -14.64 34.07
N ARG A 130 -13.16 -15.75 34.09
CA ARG A 130 -13.02 -16.63 35.25
C ARG A 130 -11.55 -16.97 35.46
N SER A 131 -11.04 -16.68 36.65
CA SER A 131 -9.66 -17.00 37.03
C SER A 131 -9.49 -18.47 37.43
N ALA A 132 -8.25 -18.97 37.34
CA ALA A 132 -7.85 -20.27 37.87
C ALA A 132 -7.55 -20.18 39.39
N PRO A 133 -7.70 -21.28 40.16
CA PRO A 133 -7.43 -21.30 41.61
C PRO A 133 -5.93 -21.29 41.97
N GLU A 134 -5.03 -21.70 41.07
CA GLU A 134 -3.59 -21.81 41.31
C GLU A 134 -2.81 -21.27 40.10
N GLY A 135 -2.25 -20.07 40.19
CA GLY A 135 -1.45 -19.48 39.11
C GLY A 135 -1.42 -17.95 39.12
N SER A 136 -0.47 -17.37 38.37
CA SER A 136 -0.46 -15.94 38.06
C SER A 136 -1.69 -15.58 37.21
N MET A 137 -2.43 -14.53 37.59
CA MET A 137 -3.59 -14.06 36.83
C MET A 137 -3.19 -13.72 35.40
N GLY A 138 -3.94 -14.23 34.43
CA GLY A 138 -3.80 -13.86 33.03
C GLY A 138 -4.15 -12.40 32.79
N ILE A 139 -3.52 -11.82 31.77
CA ILE A 139 -3.69 -10.43 31.40
C ILE A 139 -4.50 -10.37 30.12
N PHE A 140 -5.57 -9.58 30.12
CA PHE A 140 -6.31 -9.28 28.91
C PHE A 140 -6.63 -7.79 28.83
N GLN A 141 -6.58 -7.27 27.61
CA GLN A 141 -6.94 -5.90 27.28
C GLN A 141 -7.81 -5.91 26.03
N LEU A 142 -9.03 -5.40 26.18
CA LEU A 142 -10.04 -5.33 25.14
C LEU A 142 -10.44 -3.88 24.96
N HIS A 143 -10.41 -3.40 23.72
CA HIS A 143 -10.87 -2.05 23.38
C HIS A 143 -12.28 -2.16 22.82
N TYR A 144 -13.23 -1.42 23.37
CA TYR A 144 -14.60 -1.40 22.85
C TYR A 144 -14.94 -0.01 22.31
N GLN A 145 -15.72 0.02 21.24
CA GLN A 145 -16.27 1.22 20.63
C GLN A 145 -17.67 0.96 20.10
N ILE A 146 -18.47 2.00 19.95
CA ILE A 146 -19.80 1.90 19.37
C ILE A 146 -19.75 1.76 17.85
N PHE A 147 -20.65 0.95 17.30
CA PHE A 147 -20.91 0.89 15.86
C PHE A 147 -22.42 0.95 15.60
N ARG A 148 -22.86 1.31 14.39
CA ARG A 148 -24.29 1.33 14.05
C ARG A 148 -24.80 -0.08 13.77
N LEU A 149 -25.92 -0.45 14.41
CA LEU A 149 -26.59 -1.72 14.14
C LEU A 149 -27.26 -1.67 12.75
N SER A 150 -27.09 -2.76 12.00
CA SER A 150 -27.67 -2.94 10.66
C SER A 150 -28.20 -4.36 10.50
N CYS A 151 -29.19 -4.54 9.63
CA CYS A 151 -29.66 -5.87 9.27
C CYS A 151 -28.54 -6.68 8.60
N SER A 152 -28.57 -8.00 8.76
CA SER A 152 -27.67 -8.90 8.04
C SER A 152 -27.91 -8.80 6.52
N LEU A 153 -26.86 -9.01 5.74
CA LEU A 153 -26.99 -9.04 4.28
C LEU A 153 -27.92 -10.21 3.90
N PRO A 154 -29.05 -9.96 3.23
CA PRO A 154 -29.99 -11.00 2.87
C PRO A 154 -29.34 -11.96 1.86
N LYS A 155 -29.59 -13.27 2.02
CA LYS A 155 -29.03 -14.27 1.11
C LYS A 155 -29.60 -14.08 -0.30
N ARG A 156 -28.74 -14.17 -1.31
CA ARG A 156 -29.15 -14.18 -2.71
C ARG A 156 -30.02 -15.42 -2.97
N PRO A 157 -31.24 -15.28 -3.55
CA PRO A 157 -32.06 -16.43 -3.89
C PRO A 157 -31.38 -17.26 -4.99
N HIS A 158 -31.51 -18.58 -4.94
CA HIS A 158 -31.09 -19.45 -6.04
C HIS A 158 -31.79 -19.04 -7.34
N PHE A 159 -31.03 -18.83 -8.42
CA PHE A 159 -31.53 -18.34 -9.72
C PHE A 159 -32.21 -16.96 -9.66
N GLY A 160 -31.74 -16.08 -8.78
CA GLY A 160 -32.16 -14.69 -8.72
C GLY A 160 -31.10 -13.78 -8.12
N GLU A 161 -31.44 -12.51 -8.03
CA GLU A 161 -30.59 -11.44 -7.52
C GLU A 161 -31.30 -10.65 -6.43
N VAL A 162 -30.50 -10.03 -5.55
CA VAL A 162 -30.98 -9.13 -4.51
C VAL A 162 -30.29 -7.79 -4.64
N SER A 163 -31.08 -6.74 -4.80
CA SER A 163 -30.60 -5.36 -4.77
C SER A 163 -30.90 -4.76 -3.40
N VAL A 164 -29.85 -4.54 -2.61
CA VAL A 164 -29.95 -3.95 -1.27
C VAL A 164 -29.72 -2.45 -1.40
N LEU A 165 -30.71 -1.64 -1.00
CA LEU A 165 -30.55 -0.19 -1.00
C LEU A 165 -29.83 0.30 0.26
N ASP A 166 -30.21 -0.24 1.41
CA ASP A 166 -29.64 0.13 2.70
C ASP A 166 -29.90 -1.01 3.71
N LEU A 167 -28.95 -1.22 4.62
CA LEU A 167 -29.00 -2.19 5.70
C LEU A 167 -29.34 -1.55 7.05
N LEU A 168 -29.33 -0.21 7.12
CA LEU A 168 -29.76 0.52 8.31
C LEU A 168 -31.28 0.38 8.53
N PRO A 169 -31.79 0.63 9.76
CA PRO A 169 -33.22 0.58 10.03
C PRO A 169 -34.02 1.49 9.08
N GLY A 170 -35.05 0.94 8.44
CA GLY A 170 -35.81 1.60 7.37
C GLY A 170 -35.28 1.35 5.95
N GLY A 171 -34.08 0.78 5.83
CA GLY A 171 -33.48 0.32 4.58
C GLY A 171 -34.26 -0.83 3.95
N THR A 172 -34.12 -1.01 2.64
CA THR A 172 -34.96 -1.96 1.88
C THR A 172 -34.16 -2.81 0.92
N ALA A 173 -34.44 -4.10 0.88
CA ALA A 173 -33.89 -5.05 -0.09
C ALA A 173 -34.98 -5.46 -1.08
N ARG A 174 -34.69 -5.40 -2.38
CA ARG A 174 -35.59 -5.90 -3.45
C ARG A 174 -35.01 -7.15 -4.08
N PHE A 175 -35.88 -8.12 -4.33
CA PHE A 175 -35.51 -9.42 -4.89
C PHE A 175 -36.06 -9.56 -6.31
N HIS A 176 -35.22 -10.01 -7.23
CA HIS A 176 -35.55 -10.22 -8.63
C HIS A 176 -35.15 -11.64 -9.02
N CYS A 177 -35.97 -12.33 -9.81
CA CYS A 177 -35.62 -13.65 -10.33
C CYS A 177 -35.05 -13.54 -11.74
N HIS A 178 -34.14 -14.46 -12.10
CA HIS A 178 -33.67 -14.57 -13.48
C HIS A 178 -34.85 -14.93 -14.41
N MET A 179 -34.71 -14.58 -15.69
CA MET A 179 -35.74 -14.84 -16.70
C MET A 179 -36.16 -16.31 -16.73
N GLY A 180 -37.47 -16.57 -16.67
CA GLY A 180 -38.05 -17.93 -16.60
C GLY A 180 -38.36 -18.40 -15.17
N TYR A 181 -37.82 -17.76 -14.13
CA TYR A 181 -38.17 -18.03 -12.74
C TYR A 181 -39.16 -17.00 -12.20
N HIS A 182 -40.07 -17.46 -11.34
CA HIS A 182 -41.04 -16.61 -10.65
C HIS A 182 -40.71 -16.49 -9.16
N LEU A 183 -40.85 -15.29 -8.61
CA LEU A 183 -40.58 -15.04 -7.20
C LEU A 183 -41.71 -15.63 -6.33
N GLN A 184 -41.36 -16.45 -5.35
CA GLN A 184 -42.25 -16.94 -4.31
C GLN A 184 -41.89 -16.28 -2.97
N GLY A 185 -42.70 -15.31 -2.56
CA GLY A 185 -42.51 -14.52 -1.34
C GLY A 185 -42.73 -13.03 -1.60
N GLU A 186 -42.29 -12.19 -0.66
CA GLU A 186 -42.36 -10.73 -0.82
C GLU A 186 -41.24 -10.24 -1.75
N THR A 187 -41.56 -9.33 -2.68
CA THR A 187 -40.59 -8.73 -3.62
C THR A 187 -39.66 -7.71 -2.95
N LYS A 188 -40.06 -7.20 -1.78
CA LYS A 188 -39.34 -6.17 -1.03
C LYS A 188 -39.40 -6.48 0.45
N LEU A 189 -38.23 -6.58 1.09
CA LEU A 189 -38.10 -6.66 2.55
C LEU A 189 -37.58 -5.33 3.10
N THR A 190 -38.04 -4.95 4.29
CA THR A 190 -37.62 -3.73 4.99
C THR A 190 -36.94 -4.07 6.30
N CYS A 191 -35.80 -3.43 6.60
CA CYS A 191 -35.09 -3.63 7.85
C CYS A 191 -35.87 -2.94 8.98
N LEU A 192 -36.34 -3.73 9.94
CA LEU A 192 -37.12 -3.30 11.09
C LEU A 192 -36.25 -3.28 12.35
N ASN A 193 -36.67 -2.48 13.33
CA ASN A 193 -36.14 -2.39 14.69
C ASN A 193 -34.72 -1.79 14.82
N ALA A 194 -34.53 -0.89 15.79
CA ALA A 194 -33.28 -0.15 15.97
C ALA A 194 -32.33 -0.80 16.99
N SER A 195 -32.84 -1.62 17.93
CA SER A 195 -32.03 -2.29 18.96
C SER A 195 -31.64 -3.72 18.61
N LEU A 196 -32.40 -4.36 17.71
CA LEU A 196 -32.11 -5.68 17.15
C LEU A 196 -32.63 -5.68 15.70
N PRO A 197 -31.77 -5.36 14.71
CA PRO A 197 -32.20 -5.18 13.33
C PRO A 197 -32.58 -6.53 12.67
N VAL A 198 -33.84 -6.66 12.23
CA VAL A 198 -34.38 -7.88 11.60
C VAL A 198 -35.19 -7.51 10.35
N TRP A 199 -35.15 -8.35 9.31
CA TRP A 199 -35.95 -8.16 8.11
C TRP A 199 -37.45 -8.38 8.37
N SER A 200 -38.31 -7.62 7.67
CA SER A 200 -39.77 -7.67 7.81
C SER A 200 -40.42 -9.02 7.56
N GLY A 201 -39.73 -9.93 6.86
CA GLY A 201 -40.23 -11.25 6.49
C GLY A 201 -39.10 -12.20 6.12
N LYS A 202 -39.47 -13.44 5.78
CA LYS A 202 -38.54 -14.48 5.32
C LYS A 202 -38.08 -14.20 3.90
N GLU A 203 -36.84 -14.59 3.58
CA GLU A 203 -36.28 -14.43 2.24
C GLU A 203 -37.11 -15.17 1.18
N PRO A 204 -37.43 -14.52 0.04
CA PRO A 204 -38.19 -15.13 -1.03
C PRO A 204 -37.33 -16.14 -1.82
N SER A 205 -37.98 -17.10 -2.49
CA SER A 205 -37.30 -18.08 -3.35
C SER A 205 -37.78 -17.98 -4.80
N CYS A 206 -36.86 -18.09 -5.76
CA CYS A 206 -37.19 -18.14 -7.19
C CYS A 206 -37.50 -19.58 -7.61
N ARG A 207 -38.64 -19.81 -8.30
CA ARG A 207 -39.06 -21.14 -8.76
C ARG A 207 -39.57 -21.11 -10.19
N ALA A 208 -39.24 -22.15 -10.95
CA ALA A 208 -39.79 -22.39 -12.27
C ALA A 208 -41.17 -23.07 -12.15
N LEU A 209 -42.17 -22.50 -12.82
CA LEU A 209 -43.56 -22.98 -12.77
C LEU A 209 -43.80 -24.09 -13.79
N CYS A 210 -44.62 -25.08 -13.42
CA CYS A 210 -45.10 -26.11 -14.33
C CYS A 210 -46.22 -25.56 -15.22
N GLY A 211 -45.89 -25.34 -16.50
CA GLY A 211 -46.83 -24.86 -17.51
C GLY A 211 -47.16 -23.37 -17.46
N GLY A 212 -47.82 -22.88 -18.51
CA GLY A 212 -48.21 -21.49 -18.64
C GLY A 212 -48.50 -21.07 -20.08
N THR A 213 -49.03 -19.86 -20.26
CA THR A 213 -49.27 -19.29 -21.59
C THR A 213 -48.64 -17.90 -21.67
N VAL A 214 -47.76 -17.70 -22.65
CA VAL A 214 -47.11 -16.42 -22.93
C VAL A 214 -47.65 -15.90 -24.26
N LYS A 215 -48.36 -14.78 -24.21
CA LYS A 215 -48.82 -14.06 -25.40
C LYS A 215 -47.87 -12.92 -25.72
N ASN A 216 -47.70 -12.63 -27.01
CA ASN A 216 -46.77 -11.61 -27.49
C ASN A 216 -45.34 -11.90 -26.99
N ALA A 217 -44.94 -13.18 -27.08
CA ALA A 217 -43.68 -13.70 -26.62
C ALA A 217 -42.54 -13.16 -27.51
N THR A 218 -41.77 -12.20 -27.02
CA THR A 218 -40.63 -11.61 -27.76
C THR A 218 -39.31 -12.27 -27.39
N VAL A 219 -38.97 -12.33 -26.11
CA VAL A 219 -37.80 -13.04 -25.59
C VAL A 219 -38.15 -13.63 -24.22
N GLY A 220 -37.68 -14.84 -23.93
CA GLY A 220 -37.80 -15.41 -22.59
C GLY A 220 -37.19 -16.79 -22.47
N ARG A 221 -37.46 -17.46 -21.35
CA ARG A 221 -37.00 -18.82 -21.06
C ARG A 221 -38.13 -19.71 -20.56
N VAL A 222 -38.06 -20.98 -20.95
CA VAL A 222 -38.90 -22.07 -20.43
C VAL A 222 -37.97 -23.08 -19.79
N LEU A 223 -38.23 -23.35 -18.51
CA LEU A 223 -37.33 -24.10 -17.64
C LEU A 223 -38.02 -25.35 -17.11
N SER A 224 -37.22 -26.37 -16.75
CA SER A 224 -37.73 -27.51 -16.01
C SER A 224 -38.38 -27.06 -14.69
N PRO A 225 -39.59 -27.54 -14.37
CA PRO A 225 -40.32 -27.15 -13.17
C PRO A 225 -39.54 -27.43 -11.88
N SER A 226 -39.60 -26.51 -10.91
CA SER A 226 -38.96 -26.72 -9.60
C SER A 226 -39.74 -27.72 -8.73
N PRO A 227 -39.09 -28.59 -7.93
CA PRO A 227 -39.80 -29.57 -7.10
C PRO A 227 -40.75 -28.91 -6.08
N HIS A 228 -42.01 -29.33 -6.05
CA HIS A 228 -42.99 -28.85 -5.08
C HIS A 228 -42.72 -29.44 -3.69
N HIS A 229 -42.32 -28.59 -2.73
CA HIS A 229 -42.28 -28.95 -1.31
C HIS A 229 -43.61 -28.57 -0.63
N GLY A 230 -44.45 -29.56 -0.33
CA GLY A 230 -45.68 -29.39 0.45
C GLY A 230 -46.53 -30.67 0.58
N PRO A 231 -47.40 -30.78 1.61
CA PRO A 231 -48.20 -31.99 1.88
C PRO A 231 -49.34 -32.25 0.87
N ASN A 232 -49.68 -31.27 0.02
CA ASN A 232 -50.68 -31.38 -1.04
C ASN A 232 -50.07 -31.18 -2.45
N ALA A 233 -48.83 -31.64 -2.67
CA ALA A 233 -48.24 -31.61 -4.00
C ALA A 233 -48.83 -32.75 -4.84
N THR A 234 -49.85 -32.45 -5.64
CA THR A 234 -50.14 -33.26 -6.83
C THR A 234 -48.92 -33.13 -7.73
N LEU A 235 -48.17 -34.23 -7.93
CA LEU A 235 -47.12 -34.24 -8.94
C LEU A 235 -47.80 -34.09 -10.31
N ASP A 236 -47.82 -32.86 -10.85
CA ASP A 236 -48.17 -32.63 -12.24
C ASP A 236 -47.09 -33.29 -13.12
N ARG A 237 -47.33 -34.55 -13.47
CA ARG A 237 -46.44 -35.40 -14.28
C ARG A 237 -46.29 -34.92 -15.72
N SER A 238 -47.11 -33.96 -16.14
CA SER A 238 -47.02 -33.35 -17.46
C SER A 238 -47.23 -31.84 -17.37
N CYS A 239 -46.19 -31.11 -17.72
CA CYS A 239 -46.21 -29.65 -17.80
C CYS A 239 -46.31 -29.24 -19.28
N SER A 240 -47.13 -28.23 -19.56
CA SER A 240 -47.28 -27.72 -20.92
C SER A 240 -47.24 -26.20 -20.95
N TRP A 241 -46.40 -25.65 -21.83
CA TRP A 241 -46.27 -24.22 -22.08
C TRP A 241 -46.72 -23.89 -23.49
N SER A 242 -47.45 -22.79 -23.66
CA SER A 242 -47.83 -22.24 -24.95
C SER A 242 -47.23 -20.85 -25.14
N LEU A 243 -46.49 -20.67 -26.24
CA LEU A 243 -45.85 -19.43 -26.62
C LEU A 243 -46.49 -18.91 -27.91
N GLU A 244 -46.94 -17.66 -27.92
CA GLU A 244 -47.48 -16.97 -29.09
C GLU A 244 -46.66 -15.70 -29.35
N ALA A 245 -45.90 -15.67 -30.43
CA ALA A 245 -45.15 -14.51 -30.89
C ALA A 245 -46.06 -13.39 -31.40
N PRO A 246 -45.54 -12.14 -31.48
CA PRO A 246 -46.19 -11.05 -32.18
C PRO A 246 -46.57 -11.42 -33.62
N LYS A 247 -47.53 -10.68 -34.20
CA LYS A 247 -48.06 -10.97 -35.54
C LYS A 247 -46.93 -10.97 -36.58
N ASP A 248 -46.95 -11.95 -37.47
CA ASP A 248 -46.00 -12.13 -38.59
C ASP A 248 -44.54 -12.44 -38.19
N GLN A 249 -44.32 -12.85 -36.93
CA GLN A 249 -43.02 -13.32 -36.42
C GLN A 249 -42.99 -14.85 -36.23
N ARG A 250 -41.78 -15.42 -36.25
CA ARG A 250 -41.49 -16.82 -35.91
C ARG A 250 -40.76 -16.86 -34.57
N LEU A 251 -40.81 -18.01 -33.90
CA LEU A 251 -40.07 -18.28 -32.67
C LEU A 251 -38.86 -19.16 -32.99
N HIS A 252 -37.69 -18.69 -32.60
CA HIS A 252 -36.49 -19.50 -32.52
C HIS A 252 -36.32 -19.95 -31.07
N LEU A 253 -36.21 -21.26 -30.85
CA LEU A 253 -36.07 -21.90 -29.56
C LEU A 253 -34.69 -22.54 -29.46
N HIS A 254 -33.82 -21.94 -28.67
CA HIS A 254 -32.47 -22.42 -28.42
C HIS A 254 -32.46 -23.30 -27.16
N LEU A 255 -32.04 -24.56 -27.32
CA LEU A 255 -31.97 -25.54 -26.23
C LEU A 255 -30.61 -25.44 -25.53
N GLU A 256 -30.48 -24.53 -24.58
CA GLU A 256 -29.23 -24.29 -23.83
C GLU A 256 -28.82 -25.49 -22.95
N ARG A 257 -29.80 -26.24 -22.43
CA ARG A 257 -29.54 -27.46 -21.64
C ARG A 257 -30.66 -28.46 -21.86
N LEU A 258 -30.30 -29.73 -22.06
CA LEU A 258 -31.25 -30.83 -22.13
C LEU A 258 -30.63 -32.09 -21.52
N ALA A 259 -30.82 -32.27 -20.23
CA ALA A 259 -30.39 -33.45 -19.48
C ALA A 259 -31.65 -34.16 -18.96
N LEU A 260 -32.24 -35.02 -19.78
CA LEU A 260 -33.46 -35.74 -19.43
C LEU A 260 -33.15 -37.08 -18.78
N GLY A 261 -33.93 -37.48 -17.78
CA GLY A 261 -33.89 -38.83 -17.25
C GLY A 261 -34.34 -39.87 -18.30
N PRO A 262 -34.06 -41.16 -18.07
CA PRO A 262 -34.40 -42.23 -19.02
C PRO A 262 -35.92 -42.37 -19.26
N THR A 263 -36.74 -41.87 -18.35
CA THR A 263 -38.20 -41.89 -18.36
C THR A 263 -38.83 -40.53 -18.72
N ASP A 264 -38.01 -39.48 -18.80
CA ASP A 264 -38.45 -38.12 -19.09
C ASP A 264 -38.59 -37.90 -20.60
N ARG A 265 -39.62 -37.15 -21.01
CA ARG A 265 -39.86 -36.82 -22.42
C ARG A 265 -40.19 -35.34 -22.62
N LEU A 266 -39.48 -34.71 -23.56
CA LEU A 266 -39.72 -33.34 -24.01
C LEU A 266 -40.14 -33.35 -25.47
N VAL A 267 -41.23 -32.64 -25.77
CA VAL A 267 -41.77 -32.52 -27.13
C VAL A 267 -42.10 -31.06 -27.43
N LEU A 268 -41.70 -30.59 -28.62
CA LEU A 268 -41.93 -29.25 -29.14
C LEU A 268 -42.78 -29.33 -30.40
N TRP A 269 -43.84 -28.52 -30.49
CA TRP A 269 -44.71 -28.42 -31.65
C TRP A 269 -44.75 -27.01 -32.24
N SER A 270 -44.77 -26.92 -33.56
CA SER A 270 -45.01 -25.70 -34.33
C SER A 270 -46.51 -25.40 -34.43
N GLY A 271 -47.10 -25.02 -33.31
CA GLY A 271 -48.49 -24.62 -33.20
C GLY A 271 -49.13 -25.06 -31.88
N LEU A 272 -50.36 -24.59 -31.63
CA LEU A 272 -51.12 -24.94 -30.42
C LEU A 272 -52.12 -26.08 -30.64
N ASP A 273 -52.40 -26.41 -31.91
CA ASP A 273 -53.37 -27.43 -32.31
C ASP A 273 -52.78 -28.84 -32.24
N ALA A 274 -53.64 -29.85 -32.04
CA ALA A 274 -53.24 -31.25 -31.89
C ALA A 274 -52.63 -31.89 -33.17
N GLY A 275 -52.74 -31.22 -34.33
CA GLY A 275 -52.17 -31.65 -35.61
C GLY A 275 -50.96 -30.84 -36.07
N SER A 276 -50.37 -30.03 -35.19
CA SER A 276 -49.18 -29.22 -35.47
C SER A 276 -47.93 -30.07 -35.73
N VAL A 277 -47.00 -29.55 -36.54
CA VAL A 277 -45.74 -30.22 -36.88
C VAL A 277 -44.90 -30.39 -35.61
N VAL A 278 -44.39 -31.59 -35.39
CA VAL A 278 -43.44 -31.87 -34.29
C VAL A 278 -42.08 -31.36 -34.71
N LEU A 279 -41.57 -30.37 -34.00
CA LEU A 279 -40.27 -29.79 -34.26
C LEU A 279 -39.15 -30.58 -33.58
N PHE A 280 -39.40 -31.08 -32.37
CA PHE A 280 -38.45 -31.91 -31.62
C PHE A 280 -39.17 -32.89 -30.69
N ASP A 281 -38.65 -34.11 -30.56
CA ASP A 281 -39.19 -35.17 -29.70
C ASP A 281 -38.04 -36.02 -29.15
N SER A 282 -37.76 -35.88 -27.84
CA SER A 282 -36.66 -36.62 -27.20
C SER A 282 -36.89 -38.14 -27.20
N GLY A 283 -38.15 -38.60 -27.26
CA GLY A 283 -38.49 -40.02 -27.25
C GLY A 283 -38.14 -40.78 -28.53
N ARG A 284 -37.78 -40.07 -29.61
CA ARG A 284 -37.36 -40.66 -30.89
C ARG A 284 -35.85 -40.81 -31.02
N GLY A 285 -35.09 -40.49 -29.96
CA GLY A 285 -33.63 -40.56 -29.97
C GLY A 285 -32.97 -39.48 -30.84
N GLY A 286 -33.65 -38.37 -31.09
CA GLY A 286 -33.08 -37.25 -31.86
C GLY A 286 -31.95 -36.57 -31.09
N GLN A 287 -30.80 -36.37 -31.74
CA GLN A 287 -29.78 -35.44 -31.25
C GLN A 287 -30.36 -34.02 -31.22
N ILE A 288 -29.95 -33.24 -30.22
CA ILE A 288 -30.36 -31.84 -30.08
C ILE A 288 -29.82 -31.09 -31.31
N PRO A 289 -30.67 -30.39 -32.08
CA PRO A 289 -30.16 -29.53 -33.14
C PRO A 289 -29.35 -28.40 -32.49
N PHE A 290 -28.07 -28.28 -32.86
CA PHE A 290 -27.17 -27.28 -32.28
C PHE A 290 -27.66 -25.85 -32.56
N GLU A 291 -28.24 -25.65 -33.75
CA GLU A 291 -28.92 -24.42 -34.21
C GLU A 291 -30.25 -24.13 -33.47
N GLY A 292 -30.68 -24.98 -32.53
CA GLY A 292 -32.00 -24.85 -31.91
C GLY A 292 -33.14 -25.24 -32.86
N VAL A 293 -34.33 -24.74 -32.60
CA VAL A 293 -35.57 -25.15 -33.27
C VAL A 293 -36.35 -23.93 -33.71
N ILE A 294 -36.69 -23.84 -34.99
CA ILE A 294 -37.45 -22.71 -35.56
C ILE A 294 -38.89 -23.13 -35.81
N SER A 295 -39.85 -22.31 -35.39
CA SER A 295 -41.28 -22.55 -35.64
C SER A 295 -41.67 -22.17 -37.07
N GLU A 296 -42.58 -22.94 -37.68
CA GLU A 296 -43.14 -22.61 -39.01
C GLU A 296 -44.14 -21.45 -38.95
N GLY A 297 -44.74 -21.21 -37.78
CA GLY A 297 -45.72 -20.15 -37.53
C GLY A 297 -45.45 -19.38 -36.23
N PRO A 298 -46.37 -18.50 -35.81
CA PRO A 298 -46.16 -17.62 -34.66
C PRO A 298 -46.38 -18.31 -33.31
N ALA A 299 -46.74 -19.59 -33.27
CA ALA A 299 -47.08 -20.27 -32.03
C ALA A 299 -46.30 -21.56 -31.85
N VAL A 300 -45.88 -21.82 -30.61
CA VAL A 300 -45.17 -23.04 -30.22
C VAL A 300 -45.76 -23.59 -28.93
N ARG A 301 -45.96 -24.91 -28.89
CA ARG A 301 -46.29 -25.63 -27.67
C ARG A 301 -45.08 -26.45 -27.23
N ILE A 302 -44.80 -26.44 -25.94
CA ILE A 302 -43.75 -27.24 -25.30
C ILE A 302 -44.43 -28.13 -24.27
N GLN A 303 -44.17 -29.43 -24.29
CA GLN A 303 -44.67 -30.37 -23.29
C GLN A 303 -43.52 -31.16 -22.70
N PHE A 304 -43.47 -31.17 -21.38
CA PHE A 304 -42.54 -31.96 -20.61
C PHE A 304 -43.31 -32.99 -19.80
N ILE A 305 -42.91 -34.25 -19.89
CA ILE A 305 -43.51 -35.36 -19.16
C ILE A 305 -42.40 -35.98 -18.29
N THR A 306 -42.65 -36.05 -16.99
CA THR A 306 -41.68 -36.55 -16.01
C THR A 306 -42.36 -37.42 -14.95
N ASP A 307 -41.66 -38.43 -14.48
CA ASP A 307 -42.09 -39.31 -13.39
C ASP A 307 -41.53 -38.89 -12.02
N GLN A 308 -40.43 -38.13 -11.97
CA GLN A 308 -39.85 -37.51 -10.76
C GLN A 308 -39.17 -36.16 -11.08
N PRO A 309 -39.49 -35.07 -10.36
CA PRO A 309 -38.72 -33.83 -10.46
C PRO A 309 -37.39 -34.00 -9.69
N ASN A 310 -36.40 -34.64 -10.31
CA ASN A 310 -35.05 -34.75 -9.77
C ASN A 310 -34.27 -33.45 -10.01
N HIS A 311 -33.40 -33.06 -9.08
CA HIS A 311 -32.60 -31.84 -9.21
C HIS A 311 -31.49 -31.94 -10.28
N ASN A 312 -31.15 -33.15 -10.74
CA ASN A 312 -30.06 -33.38 -11.71
C ASN A 312 -30.54 -33.54 -13.16
N THR A 313 -31.84 -33.67 -13.39
CA THR A 313 -32.44 -33.76 -14.74
C THR A 313 -33.29 -32.51 -14.99
N GLY A 314 -33.14 -31.91 -16.17
CA GLY A 314 -33.80 -30.66 -16.49
C GLY A 314 -33.52 -30.18 -17.90
N PHE A 315 -34.26 -29.15 -18.30
CA PHE A 315 -34.10 -28.49 -19.59
C PHE A 315 -34.16 -26.98 -19.42
N ASN A 316 -33.46 -26.28 -20.29
CA ASN A 316 -33.47 -24.82 -20.40
C ASN A 316 -33.63 -24.44 -21.86
N ILE A 317 -34.76 -23.83 -22.20
CA ILE A 317 -35.09 -23.41 -23.55
C ILE A 317 -35.22 -21.90 -23.55
N ARG A 318 -34.32 -21.20 -24.23
CA ARG A 318 -34.46 -19.77 -24.53
C ARG A 318 -35.28 -19.63 -25.80
N TYR A 319 -36.25 -18.73 -25.81
CA TYR A 319 -37.00 -18.41 -27.02
C TYR A 319 -36.83 -16.94 -27.37
N GLU A 320 -36.80 -16.66 -28.67
CA GLU A 320 -36.79 -15.32 -29.23
C GLU A 320 -37.72 -15.25 -30.45
N ALA A 321 -38.40 -14.13 -30.61
CA ALA A 321 -39.23 -13.85 -31.75
C ALA A 321 -38.49 -12.96 -32.75
N PHE A 322 -38.52 -13.36 -34.01
CA PHE A 322 -37.86 -12.65 -35.09
C PHE A 322 -38.83 -12.51 -36.28
N GLU A 323 -38.67 -11.44 -37.06
CA GLU A 323 -39.56 -11.16 -38.17
C GLU A 323 -39.24 -12.02 -39.39
N ARG A 324 -40.23 -12.15 -40.27
CA ARG A 324 -40.10 -12.90 -41.49
C ARG A 324 -39.27 -12.11 -42.51
N GLY A 325 -38.12 -12.65 -42.94
CA GLY A 325 -37.29 -12.05 -44.00
C GLY A 325 -35.85 -11.71 -43.58
N HIS A 326 -35.45 -12.00 -42.35
CA HIS A 326 -34.08 -11.97 -41.86
C HIS A 326 -33.72 -13.29 -41.15
N CYS A 327 -32.42 -13.51 -40.93
CA CYS A 327 -31.93 -14.61 -40.11
C CYS A 327 -32.12 -14.29 -38.62
N TYR A 328 -32.20 -15.34 -37.78
CA TYR A 328 -32.31 -15.17 -36.34
C TYR A 328 -31.01 -14.63 -35.73
N GLU A 329 -31.07 -14.04 -34.54
CA GLU A 329 -29.89 -13.52 -33.85
C GLU A 329 -29.01 -14.68 -33.35
N PRO A 330 -27.74 -14.81 -33.78
CA PRO A 330 -26.89 -15.89 -33.33
C PRO A 330 -26.68 -15.85 -31.81
N TYR A 331 -26.54 -17.03 -31.21
CA TYR A 331 -26.23 -17.16 -29.79
C TYR A 331 -24.91 -17.89 -29.61
N LEU A 332 -24.00 -17.27 -28.87
CA LEU A 332 -22.70 -17.86 -28.51
C LEU A 332 -22.60 -17.93 -26.99
N GLN A 333 -22.41 -19.12 -26.45
CA GLN A 333 -22.13 -19.31 -25.03
C GLN A 333 -20.64 -19.03 -24.76
N ASN A 334 -20.32 -18.31 -23.69
CA ASN A 334 -18.93 -17.99 -23.30
C ASN A 334 -18.15 -17.24 -24.40
N GLY A 335 -18.83 -16.29 -25.06
CA GLY A 335 -18.24 -15.43 -26.07
C GLY A 335 -19.17 -14.30 -26.51
N ASN A 336 -18.69 -13.53 -27.47
CA ASN A 336 -19.39 -12.42 -28.10
C ASN A 336 -19.28 -12.50 -29.63
N PHE A 337 -20.12 -11.77 -30.35
CA PHE A 337 -20.08 -11.70 -31.80
C PHE A 337 -20.27 -10.27 -32.30
N THR A 338 -19.80 -10.03 -33.53
CA THR A 338 -19.95 -8.76 -34.23
C THR A 338 -20.67 -9.01 -35.55
N THR A 339 -21.61 -8.14 -35.90
CA THR A 339 -22.42 -8.26 -37.13
C THR A 339 -22.19 -7.09 -38.08
N SER A 340 -22.23 -7.36 -39.37
CA SER A 340 -22.20 -6.32 -40.42
C SER A 340 -23.52 -5.56 -40.55
N ASP A 341 -24.65 -6.19 -40.23
CA ASP A 341 -26.00 -5.61 -40.26
C ASP A 341 -26.78 -6.00 -38.98
N PRO A 342 -27.17 -5.02 -38.14
CA PRO A 342 -27.96 -5.28 -36.92
C PRO A 342 -29.34 -5.88 -37.17
N LEU A 343 -29.87 -5.79 -38.40
CA LEU A 343 -31.16 -6.37 -38.79
C LEU A 343 -31.04 -7.81 -39.32
N TYR A 344 -29.81 -8.36 -39.38
CA TYR A 344 -29.53 -9.72 -39.86
C TYR A 344 -30.18 -10.03 -41.23
N SER A 345 -30.23 -9.02 -42.10
CA SER A 345 -30.77 -9.14 -43.46
C SER A 345 -29.97 -10.14 -44.30
N VAL A 346 -30.56 -10.62 -45.39
CA VAL A 346 -29.85 -11.51 -46.33
C VAL A 346 -28.57 -10.84 -46.83
N GLY A 347 -27.43 -11.53 -46.69
CA GLY A 347 -26.08 -11.03 -46.93
C GLY A 347 -25.37 -10.47 -45.69
N ALA A 348 -26.00 -10.49 -44.51
CA ALA A 348 -25.35 -10.14 -43.24
C ALA A 348 -24.30 -11.19 -42.86
N VAL A 349 -23.16 -10.72 -42.34
CA VAL A 349 -22.03 -11.54 -41.89
C VAL A 349 -21.83 -11.34 -40.40
N VAL A 350 -21.70 -12.45 -39.65
CA VAL A 350 -21.46 -12.46 -38.21
C VAL A 350 -20.13 -13.12 -37.91
N GLN A 351 -19.28 -12.43 -37.15
CA GLN A 351 -17.97 -12.91 -36.71
C GLN A 351 -17.95 -13.14 -35.20
N PHE A 352 -17.50 -14.33 -34.79
CA PHE A 352 -17.51 -14.79 -33.40
C PHE A 352 -16.15 -14.63 -32.72
N THR A 353 -16.18 -14.33 -31.42
CA THR A 353 -15.01 -14.19 -30.54
C THR A 353 -15.32 -14.82 -29.18
N CYS A 354 -14.46 -15.69 -28.65
CA CYS A 354 -14.68 -16.29 -27.33
C CYS A 354 -14.24 -15.36 -26.19
N ASP A 355 -14.82 -15.57 -25.00
CA ASP A 355 -14.41 -14.90 -23.78
C ASP A 355 -12.98 -15.32 -23.35
N PRO A 356 -12.26 -14.52 -22.54
CA PRO A 356 -10.93 -14.88 -22.07
C PRO A 356 -10.89 -16.23 -21.34
N GLY A 357 -10.02 -17.13 -21.80
CA GLY A 357 -9.91 -18.50 -21.27
C GLY A 357 -10.71 -19.54 -22.05
N HIS A 358 -11.55 -19.12 -23.01
CA HIS A 358 -12.27 -20.00 -23.93
C HIS A 358 -11.70 -19.91 -25.34
N SER A 359 -11.76 -21.02 -26.08
CA SER A 359 -11.31 -21.12 -27.47
C SER A 359 -12.39 -21.73 -28.36
N LEU A 360 -12.35 -21.37 -29.65
CA LEU A 360 -13.22 -21.95 -30.68
C LEU A 360 -12.78 -23.38 -30.97
N GLU A 361 -13.55 -24.38 -30.54
CA GLU A 361 -13.24 -25.79 -30.81
C GLU A 361 -13.98 -26.35 -32.03
N GLN A 362 -15.21 -25.89 -32.26
CA GLN A 362 -16.10 -26.45 -33.29
C GLN A 362 -16.87 -25.32 -33.99
N GLY A 363 -17.07 -25.45 -35.30
CA GLY A 363 -17.82 -24.49 -36.11
C GLY A 363 -16.95 -23.40 -36.77
N PRO A 364 -17.50 -22.68 -37.75
CA PRO A 364 -16.80 -21.58 -38.41
C PRO A 364 -16.73 -20.33 -37.52
N PRO A 365 -15.62 -19.56 -37.57
CA PRO A 365 -15.51 -18.28 -36.85
C PRO A 365 -16.39 -17.18 -37.45
N VAL A 366 -16.96 -17.42 -38.64
CA VAL A 366 -17.78 -16.45 -39.39
C VAL A 366 -18.93 -17.18 -40.11
N ILE A 367 -20.15 -16.67 -40.01
CA ILE A 367 -21.34 -17.16 -40.72
C ILE A 367 -22.00 -16.05 -41.55
N GLU A 368 -22.76 -16.42 -42.58
CA GLU A 368 -23.45 -15.50 -43.48
C GLU A 368 -24.94 -15.87 -43.63
N CYS A 369 -25.82 -14.88 -43.58
CA CYS A 369 -27.26 -15.06 -43.79
C CYS A 369 -27.56 -15.21 -45.28
N ILE A 370 -28.00 -16.40 -45.70
CA ILE A 370 -28.23 -16.74 -47.10
C ILE A 370 -29.72 -16.98 -47.40
N SER A 371 -30.06 -17.01 -48.69
CA SER A 371 -31.41 -17.22 -49.24
C SER A 371 -32.41 -16.05 -49.08
N ALA A 372 -32.90 -15.55 -50.22
CA ALA A 372 -33.87 -14.45 -50.26
C ALA A 372 -35.35 -14.85 -50.06
N ARG A 373 -35.67 -16.16 -50.12
CA ARG A 373 -37.05 -16.67 -50.00
C ARG A 373 -37.39 -17.14 -48.60
N ASP A 374 -36.45 -17.83 -47.98
CA ASP A 374 -36.49 -18.24 -46.57
C ASP A 374 -35.05 -18.07 -46.05
N PRO A 375 -34.75 -16.95 -45.38
CA PRO A 375 -33.39 -16.66 -44.90
C PRO A 375 -32.96 -17.62 -43.79
N TYR A 376 -31.74 -18.14 -43.88
CA TYR A 376 -31.11 -19.00 -42.88
C TYR A 376 -29.59 -18.79 -42.88
N TRP A 377 -28.93 -19.11 -41.76
CA TRP A 377 -27.46 -19.06 -41.69
C TRP A 377 -26.84 -20.18 -42.52
N ASN A 378 -25.79 -19.87 -43.28
CA ASN A 378 -25.12 -20.83 -44.15
C ASN A 378 -24.44 -22.00 -43.40
N ASP A 379 -24.14 -21.81 -42.12
CA ASP A 379 -23.47 -22.73 -41.23
C ASP A 379 -23.90 -22.45 -39.78
N THR A 380 -23.61 -23.38 -38.86
CA THR A 380 -24.00 -23.25 -37.44
C THR A 380 -23.02 -22.38 -36.65
N GLU A 381 -23.47 -21.80 -35.55
CA GLU A 381 -22.62 -21.04 -34.63
C GLU A 381 -21.48 -21.91 -34.07
N PRO A 382 -20.32 -21.33 -33.75
CA PRO A 382 -19.24 -22.10 -33.15
C PRO A 382 -19.44 -22.32 -31.65
N LEU A 383 -18.67 -23.26 -31.08
CA LEU A 383 -18.66 -23.57 -29.66
C LEU A 383 -17.39 -23.06 -28.99
N CYS A 384 -17.54 -22.14 -28.03
CA CYS A 384 -16.46 -21.68 -27.15
C CYS A 384 -16.38 -22.58 -25.91
N LYS A 385 -15.24 -23.24 -25.74
CA LYS A 385 -14.96 -24.10 -24.58
C LYS A 385 -13.65 -23.74 -23.93
N ALA A 386 -13.56 -23.97 -22.61
CA ALA A 386 -12.30 -23.87 -21.89
C ALA A 386 -11.38 -25.02 -22.33
N GLN A 387 -10.27 -24.67 -22.98
CA GLN A 387 -9.36 -25.64 -23.58
C GLN A 387 -8.52 -26.36 -22.53
N CYS A 388 -8.39 -27.68 -22.67
CA CYS A 388 -7.45 -28.48 -21.89
C CYS A 388 -6.03 -28.32 -22.49
N GLY A 389 -5.23 -27.45 -21.86
CA GLY A 389 -3.85 -27.17 -22.25
C GLY A 389 -3.68 -26.23 -23.45
N GLY A 390 -2.43 -25.92 -23.77
CA GLY A 390 -2.05 -25.04 -24.88
C GLY A 390 -0.85 -24.14 -24.56
N ASP A 391 -0.35 -23.46 -25.60
CA ASP A 391 0.74 -22.49 -25.49
C ASP A 391 0.17 -21.07 -25.41
N LEU A 392 0.36 -20.42 -24.27
CA LEU A 392 -0.16 -19.10 -23.94
C LEU A 392 0.95 -18.07 -24.10
N THR A 393 0.86 -17.26 -25.15
CA THR A 393 1.82 -16.21 -25.47
C THR A 393 1.11 -14.85 -25.44
N GLY A 394 1.38 -14.06 -24.40
CA GLY A 394 0.70 -12.77 -24.21
C GLY A 394 1.03 -12.12 -22.88
N PRO A 395 0.72 -10.81 -22.73
CA PRO A 395 0.98 -10.07 -21.49
C PRO A 395 0.06 -10.48 -20.33
N GLY A 396 -0.96 -11.29 -20.60
CA GLY A 396 -1.84 -11.85 -19.58
C GLY A 396 -3.00 -12.61 -20.21
N GLY A 397 -3.69 -13.39 -19.39
CA GLY A 397 -4.82 -14.20 -19.82
C GLY A 397 -5.36 -15.06 -18.68
N VAL A 398 -6.38 -15.85 -18.98
CA VAL A 398 -7.09 -16.65 -17.97
C VAL A 398 -6.96 -18.12 -18.33
N ILE A 399 -6.63 -18.95 -17.34
CA ILE A 399 -6.63 -20.40 -17.41
C ILE A 399 -7.81 -20.88 -16.59
N LEU A 400 -8.66 -21.69 -17.21
CA LEU A 400 -9.87 -22.24 -16.64
C LEU A 400 -9.76 -23.76 -16.59
N SER A 401 -10.45 -24.40 -15.64
CA SER A 401 -10.57 -25.85 -15.66
C SER A 401 -11.29 -26.31 -16.94
N PRO A 402 -11.00 -27.53 -17.44
CA PRO A 402 -11.63 -28.05 -18.64
C PRO A 402 -13.17 -28.01 -18.54
N ASN A 403 -13.84 -27.56 -19.60
CA ASN A 403 -15.30 -27.38 -19.68
C ASN A 403 -15.93 -26.30 -18.80
N TRP A 404 -15.14 -25.45 -18.11
CA TRP A 404 -15.66 -24.36 -17.28
C TRP A 404 -16.69 -23.49 -18.03
N PRO A 405 -17.87 -23.17 -17.44
CA PRO A 405 -18.27 -23.32 -16.03
C PRO A 405 -18.86 -24.68 -15.63
N GLU A 406 -18.91 -25.64 -16.56
CA GLU A 406 -19.31 -27.00 -16.22
C GLU A 406 -18.15 -27.75 -15.54
N TRP A 407 -18.50 -28.79 -14.79
CA TRP A 407 -17.56 -29.62 -14.06
C TRP A 407 -16.57 -30.31 -15.03
N TYR A 408 -15.29 -30.37 -14.65
CA TYR A 408 -14.27 -31.03 -15.47
C TYR A 408 -14.51 -32.54 -15.62
N GLY A 409 -13.91 -33.13 -16.66
CA GLY A 409 -14.00 -34.54 -16.99
C GLY A 409 -13.18 -35.45 -16.08
N GLU A 410 -13.43 -36.75 -16.16
CA GLU A 410 -12.62 -37.78 -15.49
C GLU A 410 -11.43 -38.16 -16.38
N GLY A 411 -10.24 -38.33 -15.79
CA GLY A 411 -9.02 -38.70 -16.52
C GLY A 411 -8.47 -37.61 -17.45
N GLU A 412 -8.73 -36.33 -17.15
CA GLU A 412 -8.20 -35.19 -17.87
C GLU A 412 -6.70 -35.02 -17.56
N ASP A 413 -5.91 -34.76 -18.60
CA ASP A 413 -4.47 -34.51 -18.51
C ASP A 413 -4.13 -33.24 -19.31
N CYS A 414 -4.13 -32.10 -18.62
CA CYS A 414 -4.02 -30.78 -19.25
C CYS A 414 -2.71 -30.11 -18.87
N SER A 415 -2.05 -29.49 -19.85
CA SER A 415 -0.82 -28.72 -19.65
C SER A 415 -0.87 -27.38 -20.38
N TRP A 416 -0.83 -26.29 -19.62
CA TRP A 416 -0.75 -24.92 -20.15
C TRP A 416 0.68 -24.40 -19.98
N ARG A 417 1.32 -24.03 -21.08
CA ARG A 417 2.67 -23.45 -21.11
C ARG A 417 2.56 -21.95 -21.37
N ILE A 418 2.99 -21.15 -20.40
CA ILE A 418 2.93 -19.69 -20.46
C ILE A 418 4.34 -19.18 -20.75
N HIS A 419 4.46 -18.37 -21.79
CA HIS A 419 5.69 -17.67 -22.14
C HIS A 419 5.44 -16.17 -22.23
N VAL A 420 6.15 -15.40 -21.40
CA VAL A 420 6.16 -13.92 -21.43
C VAL A 420 7.51 -13.42 -21.94
N GLY A 421 7.63 -12.11 -22.21
CA GLY A 421 8.88 -11.54 -22.70
C GLY A 421 10.09 -11.86 -21.80
N GLU A 422 11.27 -12.03 -22.41
CA GLU A 422 12.54 -12.46 -21.77
C GLU A 422 12.96 -11.62 -20.54
N ASP A 423 12.49 -10.38 -20.40
CA ASP A 423 12.76 -9.46 -19.27
C ASP A 423 11.62 -9.40 -18.23
N LYS A 424 10.60 -10.25 -18.37
CA LYS A 424 9.40 -10.32 -17.53
C LYS A 424 9.35 -11.63 -16.74
N ARG A 425 8.44 -11.67 -15.77
CA ARG A 425 8.06 -12.85 -14.99
C ARG A 425 6.55 -12.99 -15.01
N VAL A 426 6.06 -14.20 -14.81
CA VAL A 426 4.63 -14.48 -14.72
C VAL A 426 4.16 -14.32 -13.27
N LEU A 427 3.14 -13.49 -13.03
CA LEU A 427 2.38 -13.49 -11.79
C LEU A 427 1.07 -14.24 -12.03
N LEU A 428 0.85 -15.30 -11.25
CA LEU A 428 -0.40 -16.03 -11.20
C LEU A 428 -1.25 -15.49 -10.05
N ASP A 429 -2.51 -15.21 -10.35
CA ASP A 429 -3.56 -14.86 -9.40
C ASP A 429 -4.62 -15.97 -9.44
N VAL A 430 -4.52 -16.88 -8.47
CA VAL A 430 -5.44 -18.01 -8.33
C VAL A 430 -6.68 -17.51 -7.61
N GLN A 431 -7.74 -17.26 -8.35
CA GLN A 431 -9.00 -16.71 -7.83
C GLN A 431 -9.90 -17.79 -7.26
N LEU A 432 -9.89 -18.97 -7.87
CA LEU A 432 -10.64 -20.13 -7.42
C LEU A 432 -9.79 -21.37 -7.61
N LEU A 433 -9.69 -22.21 -6.58
CA LEU A 433 -9.10 -23.53 -6.69
C LEU A 433 -9.89 -24.46 -5.76
N ASN A 434 -10.81 -25.21 -6.36
CA ASN A 434 -11.65 -26.18 -5.69
C ASN A 434 -11.69 -27.46 -6.52
N ILE A 435 -10.67 -28.29 -6.36
CA ILE A 435 -10.51 -29.57 -7.05
C ILE A 435 -10.76 -30.72 -6.07
N SER A 436 -11.04 -31.93 -6.55
CA SER A 436 -11.19 -33.10 -5.68
C SER A 436 -9.90 -33.38 -4.90
N ASP A 437 -10.03 -34.03 -3.74
CA ASP A 437 -8.88 -34.52 -2.97
C ASP A 437 -8.09 -35.61 -3.72
N SER A 438 -8.68 -36.20 -4.77
CA SER A 438 -8.05 -37.19 -5.66
C SER A 438 -7.39 -36.58 -6.90
N ASP A 439 -7.66 -35.32 -7.22
CA ASP A 439 -7.13 -34.61 -8.39
C ASP A 439 -5.93 -33.76 -8.01
N MET A 440 -5.09 -33.41 -8.98
CA MET A 440 -3.86 -32.67 -8.71
C MET A 440 -3.58 -31.56 -9.72
N LEU A 441 -3.34 -30.36 -9.20
CA LEU A 441 -2.83 -29.22 -9.95
C LEU A 441 -1.37 -28.94 -9.54
N THR A 442 -0.46 -28.93 -10.51
CA THR A 442 0.96 -28.65 -10.28
C THR A 442 1.37 -27.41 -11.05
N ILE A 443 2.08 -26.50 -10.38
CA ILE A 443 2.60 -25.27 -10.97
C ILE A 443 4.13 -25.37 -10.96
N THR A 444 4.71 -25.28 -12.15
CA THR A 444 6.15 -25.42 -12.38
C THR A 444 6.71 -24.19 -13.07
N ASP A 445 7.83 -23.70 -12.57
CA ASP A 445 8.56 -22.54 -13.05
C ASP A 445 9.84 -22.99 -13.75
N GLY A 446 10.09 -22.43 -14.93
CA GLY A 446 11.22 -22.81 -15.78
C GLY A 446 10.81 -23.45 -17.10
N ASP A 447 11.79 -23.52 -18.00
CA ASP A 447 11.67 -24.21 -19.28
C ASP A 447 11.67 -25.74 -19.08
N GLU A 448 11.48 -26.49 -20.17
CA GLU A 448 11.41 -27.96 -20.15
C GLU A 448 12.70 -28.63 -19.59
N VAL A 449 13.79 -27.87 -19.44
CA VAL A 449 15.11 -28.33 -18.99
C VAL A 449 15.41 -27.92 -17.53
N THR A 450 14.94 -26.77 -17.06
CA THR A 450 15.19 -26.22 -15.71
C THR A 450 13.92 -26.06 -14.89
N THR A 451 13.18 -27.15 -14.69
CA THR A 451 11.90 -27.11 -13.97
C THR A 451 12.07 -27.05 -12.45
N HIS A 452 11.39 -26.09 -11.82
CA HIS A 452 11.24 -25.97 -10.37
C HIS A 452 9.75 -25.96 -10.01
N ILE A 453 9.34 -26.84 -9.10
CA ILE A 453 7.93 -26.90 -8.67
C ILE A 453 7.68 -25.78 -7.67
N LEU A 454 6.84 -24.80 -8.04
CA LEU A 454 6.40 -23.73 -7.13
C LEU A 454 5.37 -24.23 -6.13
N GLY A 455 4.50 -25.16 -6.55
CA GLY A 455 3.47 -25.72 -5.68
C GLY A 455 2.72 -26.90 -6.30
N ARG A 456 2.18 -27.76 -5.44
CA ARG A 456 1.24 -28.84 -5.78
C ARG A 456 0.02 -28.68 -4.90
N TYR A 457 -1.14 -28.67 -5.53
CA TYR A 457 -2.42 -28.38 -4.89
C TYR A 457 -3.38 -29.54 -5.11
N ILE A 458 -4.15 -29.84 -4.07
CA ILE A 458 -5.21 -30.86 -3.98
C ILE A 458 -6.34 -30.26 -3.14
N GLY A 459 -7.58 -30.67 -3.36
CA GLY A 459 -8.72 -30.15 -2.61
C GLY A 459 -9.05 -28.67 -2.90
N GLY A 460 -9.72 -28.04 -1.95
CA GLY A 460 -10.03 -26.60 -1.98
C GLY A 460 -8.98 -25.74 -1.26
N SER A 461 -8.63 -24.60 -1.84
CA SER A 461 -7.75 -23.60 -1.22
C SER A 461 -8.32 -22.19 -1.37
N ASN A 462 -8.06 -21.32 -0.38
CA ASN A 462 -8.36 -19.90 -0.47
C ASN A 462 -7.62 -19.23 -1.65
N PRO A 463 -8.12 -18.12 -2.21
CA PRO A 463 -7.43 -17.40 -3.28
C PRO A 463 -6.03 -16.96 -2.87
N PHE A 464 -5.04 -17.11 -3.76
CA PHE A 464 -3.64 -16.74 -3.49
C PHE A 464 -2.89 -16.33 -4.76
N LYS A 465 -1.73 -15.70 -4.58
CA LYS A 465 -0.87 -15.24 -5.69
C LYS A 465 0.48 -15.93 -5.66
N LEU A 466 1.02 -16.27 -6.83
CA LEU A 466 2.34 -16.86 -7.02
C LEU A 466 3.12 -16.09 -8.08
N SER A 467 4.41 -15.87 -7.85
CA SER A 467 5.30 -15.26 -8.86
C SER A 467 6.33 -16.27 -9.33
N SER A 468 6.45 -16.39 -10.65
CA SER A 468 7.51 -17.14 -11.32
C SER A 468 8.86 -16.43 -11.20
N THR A 469 9.96 -17.18 -11.24
CA THR A 469 11.34 -16.66 -11.27
C THR A 469 11.88 -16.50 -12.70
N THR A 470 11.34 -17.27 -13.64
CA THR A 470 11.71 -17.32 -15.06
C THR A 470 10.61 -16.68 -15.95
N PRO A 471 10.82 -16.49 -17.27
CA PRO A 471 9.76 -16.05 -18.18
C PRO A 471 8.81 -17.20 -18.60
N ASP A 472 9.18 -18.44 -18.29
CA ASP A 472 8.44 -19.65 -18.66
C ASP A 472 7.78 -20.27 -17.43
N LEU A 473 6.48 -20.51 -17.51
CA LEU A 473 5.75 -21.17 -16.43
C LEU A 473 4.78 -22.21 -17.03
N THR A 474 4.76 -23.39 -16.44
CA THR A 474 3.85 -24.47 -16.86
C THR A 474 2.91 -24.85 -15.73
N VAL A 475 1.61 -24.87 -16.03
CA VAL A 475 0.54 -25.34 -15.15
C VAL A 475 0.05 -26.69 -15.68
N THR A 476 0.06 -27.72 -14.86
CA THR A 476 -0.40 -29.07 -15.23
C THR A 476 -1.52 -29.54 -14.30
N PHE A 477 -2.62 -30.01 -14.88
CA PHE A 477 -3.77 -30.54 -14.15
C PHE A 477 -4.00 -32.00 -14.55
N HIS A 478 -4.15 -32.86 -13.54
CA HIS A 478 -4.49 -34.26 -13.72
C HIS A 478 -5.72 -34.59 -12.89
N SER A 479 -6.78 -35.08 -13.54
CA SER A 479 -7.93 -35.65 -12.83
C SER A 479 -7.87 -37.18 -12.79
N ASP A 480 -8.44 -37.77 -11.74
CA ASP A 480 -8.45 -39.21 -11.61
C ASP A 480 -9.30 -39.87 -12.72
N PRO A 481 -8.86 -41.02 -13.28
CA PRO A 481 -9.63 -41.78 -14.27
C PRO A 481 -10.61 -42.78 -13.63
N ALA A 482 -10.77 -42.77 -12.30
CA ALA A 482 -11.54 -43.75 -11.54
C ALA A 482 -12.64 -43.03 -10.75
N GLY A 483 -13.55 -42.35 -11.46
CA GLY A 483 -14.66 -41.55 -10.94
C GLY A 483 -15.71 -42.34 -10.14
N LEU A 484 -15.30 -42.91 -9.01
CA LEU A 484 -16.17 -43.60 -8.08
C LEU A 484 -16.31 -42.77 -6.80
N VAL A 485 -17.44 -42.05 -6.76
CA VAL A 485 -18.27 -41.77 -5.56
C VAL A 485 -18.01 -40.47 -4.78
N PHE A 486 -16.92 -39.73 -4.97
CA PHE A 486 -16.74 -38.43 -4.30
C PHE A 486 -16.69 -37.28 -5.31
N GLY A 487 -17.51 -36.26 -5.06
CA GLY A 487 -17.91 -35.25 -6.04
C GLY A 487 -16.76 -34.59 -6.76
N LYS A 488 -16.97 -34.35 -8.06
CA LYS A 488 -16.16 -33.44 -8.87
C LYS A 488 -15.99 -32.12 -8.10
N GLY A 489 -14.80 -31.54 -8.10
CA GLY A 489 -14.58 -30.19 -7.57
C GLY A 489 -15.17 -29.14 -8.51
N GLU A 490 -15.53 -27.96 -7.99
CA GLU A 490 -16.11 -26.87 -8.82
C GLU A 490 -15.16 -26.44 -9.96
N GLY A 491 -13.85 -26.64 -9.80
CA GLY A 491 -12.82 -26.34 -10.81
C GLY A 491 -11.81 -25.30 -10.33
N PHE A 492 -11.15 -24.63 -11.27
CA PHE A 492 -10.20 -23.56 -10.96
C PHE A 492 -10.23 -22.43 -11.98
N ILE A 493 -9.90 -21.23 -11.50
CA ILE A 493 -9.74 -20.00 -12.28
C ILE A 493 -8.41 -19.37 -11.90
N ILE A 494 -7.49 -19.30 -12.85
CA ILE A 494 -6.15 -18.75 -12.66
C ILE A 494 -5.95 -17.64 -13.68
N ASN A 495 -5.79 -16.41 -13.21
CA ASN A 495 -5.40 -15.30 -14.06
C ASN A 495 -3.88 -15.17 -14.06
N TYR A 496 -3.26 -15.04 -15.22
CA TYR A 496 -1.83 -14.79 -15.34
C TYR A 496 -1.60 -13.41 -15.94
N MET A 497 -0.56 -12.72 -15.47
CA MET A 497 -0.15 -11.43 -15.99
C MET A 497 1.36 -11.33 -16.02
N GLU A 498 1.89 -10.62 -17.02
CA GLU A 498 3.29 -10.26 -17.08
C GLU A 498 3.59 -9.20 -16.03
N VAL A 499 4.66 -9.41 -15.27
CA VAL A 499 5.17 -8.45 -14.30
C VAL A 499 6.64 -8.24 -14.60
N SER A 500 7.11 -7.01 -14.45
CA SER A 500 8.53 -6.72 -14.56
C SER A 500 9.32 -7.56 -13.55
N ARG A 501 10.44 -8.14 -13.99
CA ARG A 501 11.37 -8.86 -13.12
C ARG A 501 11.77 -7.96 -11.95
N ASN A 502 11.20 -8.17 -10.75
CA ASN A 502 11.48 -7.31 -9.61
C ASN A 502 12.87 -7.61 -9.03
N ASP A 503 13.91 -7.22 -9.77
CA ASP A 503 15.30 -7.26 -9.31
C ASP A 503 15.67 -5.99 -8.52
N SER A 504 14.67 -5.18 -8.14
CA SER A 504 14.85 -3.88 -7.48
C SER A 504 14.63 -3.98 -5.96
N CYS A 505 15.59 -3.50 -5.18
CA CYS A 505 15.46 -3.32 -3.72
C CYS A 505 14.44 -2.20 -3.38
N PRO A 506 13.77 -2.26 -2.22
CA PRO A 506 12.85 -1.21 -1.77
C PRO A 506 13.55 0.14 -1.62
N ASP A 507 12.90 1.25 -2.00
CA ASP A 507 13.49 2.58 -1.84
C ASP A 507 13.55 3.00 -0.36
N LEU A 508 14.67 3.60 0.06
CA LEU A 508 14.89 4.06 1.43
C LEU A 508 14.53 5.55 1.58
N PRO A 509 13.96 5.99 2.70
CA PRO A 509 13.59 7.39 2.90
C PRO A 509 14.81 8.33 2.92
N GLU A 510 14.58 9.61 2.63
CA GLU A 510 15.55 10.68 2.87
C GLU A 510 15.77 10.88 4.38
N ILE A 511 16.99 11.21 4.78
CA ILE A 511 17.36 11.42 6.19
C ILE A 511 17.33 12.91 6.53
N GLN A 512 16.92 13.27 7.74
CA GLN A 512 16.91 14.66 8.16
C GLN A 512 18.33 15.20 8.34
N ASN A 513 18.58 16.43 7.88
CA ASN A 513 19.89 17.09 7.90
C ASN A 513 20.99 16.30 7.16
N GLY A 514 20.63 15.68 6.03
CA GLY A 514 21.54 14.95 5.16
C GLY A 514 20.90 14.60 3.81
N TRP A 515 21.69 14.01 2.92
CA TRP A 515 21.25 13.56 1.60
C TRP A 515 21.77 12.16 1.27
N LYS A 516 21.12 11.50 0.29
CA LYS A 516 21.54 10.21 -0.26
C LYS A 516 21.96 10.35 -1.73
N THR A 517 22.93 9.55 -2.16
CA THR A 517 23.33 9.45 -3.57
C THR A 517 23.30 7.99 -3.99
N THR A 518 22.70 7.70 -5.15
CA THR A 518 22.59 6.35 -5.70
C THR A 518 23.63 6.13 -6.81
N SER A 519 24.17 4.92 -6.87
CA SER A 519 25.12 4.53 -7.93
C SER A 519 24.45 4.25 -9.28
N HIS A 520 23.17 3.86 -9.29
CA HIS A 520 22.40 3.51 -10.49
C HIS A 520 21.02 4.19 -10.44
N VAL A 521 20.41 4.38 -11.62
CA VAL A 521 19.06 4.99 -11.77
C VAL A 521 17.97 4.03 -11.28
N ALA A 522 18.15 2.72 -11.50
CA ALA A 522 17.30 1.66 -10.96
C ALA A 522 18.01 0.95 -9.79
N LEU A 523 17.31 0.71 -8.69
CA LEU A 523 17.85 0.15 -7.44
C LEU A 523 18.02 -1.37 -7.50
N VAL A 524 18.78 -1.88 -8.46
CA VAL A 524 18.95 -3.33 -8.71
C VAL A 524 20.02 -3.97 -7.81
N ARG A 525 20.12 -5.31 -7.81
CA ARG A 525 21.17 -6.07 -7.10
C ARG A 525 22.57 -5.47 -7.30
N GLY A 526 23.31 -5.31 -6.20
CA GLY A 526 24.64 -4.71 -6.19
C GLY A 526 24.65 -3.17 -6.23
N SER A 527 23.49 -2.52 -6.36
CA SER A 527 23.38 -1.07 -6.22
C SER A 527 23.82 -0.61 -4.83
N ARG A 528 24.58 0.48 -4.81
CA ARG A 528 24.97 1.20 -3.59
C ARG A 528 24.23 2.51 -3.43
N ILE A 529 23.81 2.78 -2.20
CA ILE A 529 23.34 4.07 -1.70
C ILE A 529 24.34 4.58 -0.69
N THR A 530 24.82 5.80 -0.86
CA THR A 530 25.74 6.48 0.06
C THR A 530 25.03 7.66 0.70
N TYR A 531 25.03 7.72 2.02
CA TYR A 531 24.44 8.78 2.83
C TYR A 531 25.51 9.76 3.31
N GLN A 532 25.17 11.04 3.32
CA GLN A 532 26.03 12.13 3.78
C GLN A 532 25.19 13.11 4.61
N CYS A 533 25.79 13.66 5.68
CA CYS A 533 25.12 14.64 6.52
C CYS A 533 25.46 16.07 6.11
N ASP A 534 24.55 16.99 6.40
CA ASP A 534 24.75 18.41 6.20
C ASP A 534 25.89 18.94 7.09
N PRO A 535 26.58 20.04 6.70
CA PRO A 535 27.65 20.60 7.50
C PRO A 535 27.23 20.95 8.94
N GLY A 536 27.92 20.39 9.93
CA GLY A 536 27.60 20.54 11.35
C GLY A 536 26.91 19.33 11.98
N TYR A 537 26.65 18.29 11.18
CA TYR A 537 26.13 17.00 11.63
C TYR A 537 27.11 15.87 11.30
N ASP A 538 27.14 14.84 12.14
CA ASP A 538 27.93 13.63 11.97
C ASP A 538 27.02 12.42 11.70
N LEU A 539 27.51 11.47 10.90
CA LEU A 539 26.71 10.33 10.45
C LEU A 539 26.83 9.17 11.43
N VAL A 540 25.70 8.77 12.02
CA VAL A 540 25.62 7.62 12.94
C VAL A 540 25.02 6.44 12.21
N GLY A 541 25.85 5.43 11.95
CA GLY A 541 25.47 4.20 11.25
C GLY A 541 26.42 3.86 10.10
N ARG A 542 25.97 3.03 9.15
CA ARG A 542 26.74 2.73 7.95
C ARG A 542 26.52 3.82 6.89
N GLU A 543 27.60 4.42 6.42
CA GLU A 543 27.58 5.43 5.35
C GLU A 543 27.08 4.88 4.01
N THR A 544 27.34 3.60 3.71
CA THR A 544 27.02 2.98 2.43
C THR A 544 26.24 1.69 2.62
N LEU A 545 25.09 1.60 1.96
CA LEU A 545 24.18 0.46 1.94
C LEU A 545 24.21 -0.22 0.57
N THR A 546 24.29 -1.54 0.56
CA THR A 546 24.33 -2.36 -0.67
C THR A 546 23.08 -3.22 -0.78
N CYS A 547 22.45 -3.22 -1.95
CA CYS A 547 21.36 -4.13 -2.30
C CYS A 547 21.91 -5.56 -2.45
N GLN A 548 21.52 -6.45 -1.54
CA GLN A 548 22.00 -7.83 -1.45
C GLN A 548 21.27 -8.77 -2.42
N LEU A 549 21.72 -10.03 -2.52
CA LEU A 549 21.17 -11.03 -3.44
C LEU A 549 19.71 -11.41 -3.11
N ASP A 550 19.34 -11.31 -1.84
CA ASP A 550 18.00 -11.51 -1.28
C ASP A 550 17.07 -10.30 -1.45
N LEU A 551 17.51 -9.27 -2.20
CA LEU A 551 16.78 -8.02 -2.43
C LEU A 551 16.51 -7.21 -1.13
N SER A 552 17.31 -7.44 -0.08
CA SER A 552 17.32 -6.64 1.13
C SER A 552 18.51 -5.67 1.15
N TRP A 553 18.43 -4.64 1.99
CA TRP A 553 19.57 -3.75 2.23
C TRP A 553 20.48 -4.33 3.30
N SER A 554 21.79 -4.18 3.12
CA SER A 554 22.80 -4.70 4.04
C SER A 554 22.67 -4.26 5.50
N SER A 555 21.98 -3.15 5.78
CA SER A 555 21.70 -2.65 7.13
C SER A 555 20.52 -1.67 7.12
N GLN A 556 20.14 -1.13 8.29
CA GLN A 556 19.19 -0.02 8.41
C GLN A 556 19.82 1.32 7.98
N PRO A 557 19.01 2.31 7.53
CA PRO A 557 19.50 3.64 7.14
C PRO A 557 20.13 4.40 8.33
N PRO A 558 21.24 5.12 8.13
CA PRO A 558 21.89 5.92 9.18
C PRO A 558 21.09 7.20 9.50
N PHE A 559 21.42 7.87 10.60
CA PHE A 559 20.87 9.18 10.94
C PHE A 559 21.98 10.20 11.24
N CYS A 560 21.68 11.48 11.06
CA CYS A 560 22.62 12.58 11.28
C CYS A 560 22.42 13.21 12.66
N GLU A 561 23.45 13.20 13.49
CA GLU A 561 23.44 13.84 14.82
C GLU A 561 24.22 15.17 14.80
N LYS A 562 23.80 16.14 15.60
CA LYS A 562 24.48 17.45 15.64
C LYS A 562 25.83 17.33 16.34
N ILE A 563 26.88 17.88 15.74
CA ILE A 563 28.22 17.91 16.36
C ILE A 563 28.24 18.91 17.50
N MET A 564 28.42 18.42 18.73
CA MET A 564 28.42 19.22 19.96
C MET A 564 29.79 19.34 20.63
N TYR A 565 30.86 18.92 19.95
CA TYR A 565 32.23 18.93 20.47
C TYR A 565 33.18 19.65 19.51
N CYS A 566 34.24 20.25 20.04
CA CYS A 566 35.34 20.80 19.25
C CYS A 566 36.45 19.76 19.07
N SER A 567 37.17 19.80 17.94
CA SER A 567 38.39 19.00 17.74
C SER A 567 39.48 19.39 18.76
N ASP A 568 40.32 18.45 19.22
CA ASP A 568 41.42 18.79 20.14
C ASP A 568 42.36 19.82 19.47
N PRO A 569 42.52 21.03 20.04
CA PRO A 569 43.35 22.08 19.46
C PRO A 569 44.85 21.76 19.54
N GLY A 570 45.26 20.76 20.32
CA GLY A 570 46.65 20.30 20.44
C GLY A 570 47.34 20.73 21.74
N HIS A 571 48.63 20.37 21.85
CA HIS A 571 49.49 20.71 22.98
C HIS A 571 50.48 21.83 22.60
N VAL A 572 50.78 22.70 23.55
CA VAL A 572 51.76 23.79 23.39
C VAL A 572 53.05 23.39 24.11
N GLU A 573 54.17 23.39 23.39
CA GLU A 573 55.49 23.07 23.93
C GLU A 573 55.85 23.94 25.14
N HIS A 574 56.54 23.36 26.11
CA HIS A 574 56.93 24.02 27.37
C HIS A 574 55.75 24.62 28.16
N SER A 575 54.55 24.04 28.03
CA SER A 575 53.36 24.44 28.79
C SER A 575 52.65 23.24 29.43
N THR A 576 51.82 23.53 30.43
CA THR A 576 50.83 22.61 31.00
C THR A 576 49.44 23.08 30.62
N ARG A 577 48.57 22.15 30.18
CA ARG A 577 47.16 22.43 29.85
C ARG A 577 46.23 21.87 30.93
N SER A 578 45.25 22.65 31.38
CA SER A 578 44.14 22.19 32.22
C SER A 578 42.82 22.29 31.45
N LEU A 579 42.04 21.21 31.48
CA LEU A 579 40.74 21.13 30.80
C LEU A 579 39.62 21.20 31.83
N SER A 580 38.55 21.94 31.52
CA SER A 580 37.32 21.93 32.32
C SER A 580 36.50 20.65 32.14
N ASP A 581 36.47 20.09 30.92
CA ASP A 581 35.76 18.85 30.57
C ASP A 581 36.62 18.02 29.58
N PRO A 582 36.89 16.74 29.86
CA PRO A 582 37.65 15.87 28.96
C PRO A 582 36.95 15.56 27.62
N LYS A 583 35.63 15.73 27.51
CA LYS A 583 34.86 15.44 26.28
C LYS A 583 34.81 16.60 25.27
N LEU A 584 35.45 17.74 25.57
CA LEU A 584 35.56 18.90 24.66
C LEU A 584 34.22 19.40 24.09
N LEU A 585 33.14 19.27 24.86
CA LEU A 585 31.81 19.74 24.48
C LEU A 585 31.77 21.27 24.36
N VAL A 586 30.78 21.81 23.63
CA VAL A 586 30.51 23.25 23.58
C VAL A 586 30.41 23.83 24.99
N GLY A 587 31.19 24.87 25.27
CA GLY A 587 31.36 25.47 26.60
C GLY A 587 32.64 25.04 27.32
N THR A 588 33.36 24.02 26.84
CA THR A 588 34.64 23.59 27.41
C THR A 588 35.70 24.67 27.28
N THR A 589 36.45 24.91 28.35
CA THR A 589 37.56 25.85 28.39
C THR A 589 38.88 25.12 28.64
N ILE A 590 39.90 25.41 27.84
CA ILE A 590 41.26 24.90 28.03
C ILE A 590 42.13 26.08 28.44
N GLN A 591 42.81 25.94 29.59
CA GLN A 591 43.73 26.95 30.10
C GLN A 591 45.17 26.44 29.98
N TYR A 592 46.03 27.26 29.39
CA TYR A 592 47.46 27.00 29.19
C TYR A 592 48.28 27.84 30.17
N SER A 593 49.23 27.19 30.84
CA SER A 593 50.26 27.85 31.66
C SER A 593 51.64 27.40 31.23
N CYS A 594 52.55 28.34 30.97
CA CYS A 594 53.93 28.01 30.61
C CYS A 594 54.70 27.46 31.81
N ASN A 595 55.67 26.60 31.54
CA ASN A 595 56.64 26.13 32.53
C ASN A 595 57.50 27.30 33.04
N PRO A 596 58.12 27.17 34.23
CA PRO A 596 59.09 28.15 34.71
C PRO A 596 60.16 28.44 33.64
N SER A 597 60.56 29.70 33.47
CA SER A 597 61.51 30.21 32.44
C SER A 597 60.93 30.51 31.05
N PHE A 598 59.62 30.36 30.86
CA PHE A 598 58.92 30.68 29.61
C PHE A 598 57.78 31.67 29.86
N ILE A 599 57.58 32.60 28.93
CA ILE A 599 56.52 33.61 28.98
C ILE A 599 55.45 33.26 27.95
N LEU A 600 54.17 33.35 28.36
CA LEU A 600 53.03 33.06 27.50
C LEU A 600 52.76 34.22 26.53
N GLN A 601 52.79 33.93 25.24
CA GLN A 601 52.45 34.84 24.17
C GLN A 601 51.11 34.41 23.54
N GLY A 602 50.04 35.16 23.85
CA GLY A 602 48.67 34.89 23.37
C GLY A 602 47.63 34.85 24.49
N GLY A 603 46.41 34.43 24.17
CA GLY A 603 45.36 34.22 25.15
C GLY A 603 45.60 32.95 25.98
N ALA A 604 45.58 33.06 27.31
CA ALA A 604 45.83 31.93 28.22
C ALA A 604 44.70 30.91 28.25
N THR A 605 43.49 31.29 27.85
CA THR A 605 42.30 30.42 27.88
C THR A 605 41.62 30.44 26.52
N ILE A 606 41.36 29.26 25.97
CA ILE A 606 40.55 29.07 24.76
C ILE A 606 39.24 28.37 25.14
N THR A 607 38.16 28.71 24.46
CA THR A 607 36.82 28.21 24.78
C THR A 607 36.15 27.67 23.52
N CYS A 608 35.52 26.50 23.63
CA CYS A 608 34.77 25.88 22.55
C CYS A 608 33.38 26.51 22.50
N TYR A 609 33.01 27.12 21.37
CA TYR A 609 31.67 27.69 21.19
C TYR A 609 31.00 27.14 19.94
N GLY A 610 29.67 26.96 20.04
CA GLY A 610 28.84 26.48 18.94
C GLY A 610 28.64 27.58 17.90
N ARG A 611 28.68 27.21 16.62
CA ARG A 611 28.37 28.08 15.49
C ARG A 611 27.11 27.57 14.79
N GLU A 612 26.16 28.44 14.51
CA GLU A 612 24.97 28.10 13.70
C GLU A 612 24.93 28.99 12.45
N PRO A 613 25.14 28.44 11.21
CA PRO A 613 25.43 27.05 10.87
C PRO A 613 26.94 26.71 10.88
N GLY A 614 27.29 25.48 11.28
CA GLY A 614 28.66 24.93 11.14
C GLY A 614 29.11 24.07 12.31
N THR A 615 30.35 23.57 12.23
CA THR A 615 30.99 22.83 13.32
C THR A 615 31.40 23.78 14.46
N PRO A 616 31.33 23.35 15.72
CA PRO A 616 31.88 24.10 16.85
C PRO A 616 33.36 24.46 16.63
N VAL A 617 33.76 25.66 17.03
CA VAL A 617 35.14 26.15 16.85
C VAL A 617 35.69 26.76 18.14
N TRP A 618 37.01 26.77 18.26
CA TRP A 618 37.70 27.44 19.36
C TRP A 618 37.71 28.96 19.17
N THR A 619 37.57 29.70 20.27
CA THR A 619 37.56 31.17 20.27
C THR A 619 38.86 31.82 19.77
N SER A 620 40.00 31.14 19.90
CA SER A 620 41.29 31.66 19.43
C SER A 620 42.28 30.53 19.08
N ARG A 621 43.41 30.90 18.45
CA ARG A 621 44.51 29.97 18.12
C ARG A 621 45.32 29.64 19.38
N LEU A 622 46.08 28.54 19.34
CA LEU A 622 46.94 28.11 20.45
C LEU A 622 47.95 29.22 20.84
N PRO A 623 48.20 29.44 22.14
CA PRO A 623 49.25 30.34 22.61
C PRO A 623 50.65 29.72 22.42
N HIS A 624 51.69 30.55 22.47
CA HIS A 624 53.08 30.11 22.39
C HIS A 624 53.83 30.42 23.69
N CYS A 625 54.62 29.47 24.20
CA CYS A 625 55.54 29.69 25.31
C CYS A 625 56.93 29.97 24.75
N VAL A 626 57.39 31.21 24.87
CA VAL A 626 58.71 31.66 24.40
C VAL A 626 59.68 31.77 25.57
N SER A 627 60.94 31.42 25.37
CA SER A 627 61.94 31.51 26.43
C SER A 627 62.20 32.97 26.79
N GLU A 628 62.40 33.25 28.07
CA GLU A 628 62.63 34.60 28.59
C GLU A 628 63.85 35.30 27.93
N ASP A 629 64.86 34.53 27.50
CA ASP A 629 66.04 34.99 26.78
C ASP A 629 65.74 35.48 25.34
N SER A 630 64.69 34.95 24.71
CA SER A 630 64.35 35.28 23.31
C SER A 630 63.53 36.57 23.16
N VAL A 631 62.91 37.03 24.25
CA VAL A 631 62.03 38.20 24.28
C VAL A 631 62.71 39.39 24.97
N SER A 632 63.89 39.21 25.55
CA SER A 632 64.64 40.25 26.24
C SER A 632 65.57 41.02 25.29
N CYS A 633 65.78 42.31 25.54
CA CYS A 633 66.73 43.11 24.77
C CYS A 633 68.14 42.92 25.33
N GLU A 634 69.11 42.67 24.45
CA GLU A 634 70.53 42.69 24.83
C GLU A 634 70.97 44.10 25.22
N ASN A 635 71.94 44.19 26.14
CA ASN A 635 72.49 45.48 26.56
C ASN A 635 73.13 46.22 25.36
N PRO A 636 72.68 47.44 25.01
CA PRO A 636 73.16 48.17 23.82
C PRO A 636 74.56 48.78 24.00
N GLY A 637 75.18 48.61 25.17
CA GLY A 637 76.52 49.09 25.48
C GLY A 637 76.53 50.42 26.24
N LEU A 638 77.71 51.03 26.33
CA LEU A 638 77.94 52.28 27.05
C LEU A 638 78.24 53.40 26.04
N PRO A 639 77.71 54.62 26.23
CA PRO A 639 78.06 55.76 25.41
C PRO A 639 79.51 56.21 25.67
N ASP A 640 80.23 56.62 24.62
CA ASP A 640 81.58 57.17 24.75
C ASP A 640 81.57 58.38 25.70
N ASN A 641 82.44 58.38 26.71
CA ASN A 641 82.47 59.38 27.79
C ASN A 641 81.19 59.46 28.65
N GLY A 642 80.49 58.33 28.85
CA GLY A 642 79.39 58.21 29.80
C GLY A 642 79.29 56.82 30.46
N TYR A 643 78.30 56.64 31.34
CA TYR A 643 78.00 55.39 32.04
C TYR A 643 76.48 55.12 32.12
N GLN A 644 76.11 53.86 32.35
CA GLN A 644 74.70 53.45 32.58
C GLN A 644 74.42 53.24 34.08
N ILE A 645 73.19 53.51 34.53
CA ILE A 645 72.85 53.44 35.97
C ILE A 645 72.65 51.99 36.44
N LEU A 646 72.01 51.13 35.64
CA LEU A 646 71.71 49.75 36.00
C LEU A 646 72.16 48.81 34.88
N SER A 647 73.20 48.02 35.09
CA SER A 647 73.71 47.07 34.09
C SER A 647 73.09 45.68 34.28
N LYS A 648 72.23 45.26 33.34
CA LYS A 648 71.81 43.87 33.15
C LYS A 648 72.32 43.38 31.80
N ARG A 649 72.52 42.06 31.68
CA ARG A 649 72.85 41.43 30.39
C ARG A 649 71.65 41.41 29.44
N LEU A 650 70.47 41.17 30.01
CA LEU A 650 69.19 41.06 29.31
C LEU A 650 68.16 41.91 30.05
N TYR A 651 67.36 42.67 29.30
CA TYR A 651 66.28 43.51 29.82
C TYR A 651 64.94 42.98 29.34
N LEU A 652 64.00 42.78 30.26
CA LEU A 652 62.66 42.29 29.90
C LEU A 652 61.86 43.39 29.16
N PRO A 653 60.90 43.00 28.30
CA PRO A 653 59.98 43.95 27.66
C PRO A 653 59.32 44.86 28.70
N GLY A 654 59.49 46.17 28.53
CA GLY A 654 58.97 47.17 29.47
C GLY A 654 59.99 47.74 30.45
N GLU A 655 61.17 47.13 30.61
CA GLU A 655 62.25 47.71 31.42
C GLU A 655 62.95 48.87 30.70
N SER A 656 63.35 49.89 31.46
CA SER A 656 64.05 51.08 30.96
C SER A 656 65.49 51.16 31.45
N LEU A 657 66.42 51.46 30.54
CA LEU A 657 67.83 51.67 30.81
C LEU A 657 68.18 53.15 30.69
N THR A 658 68.80 53.73 31.71
CA THR A 658 69.16 55.14 31.82
C THR A 658 70.66 55.40 31.69
N PHE A 659 71.03 56.46 30.97
CA PHE A 659 72.41 56.85 30.68
C PHE A 659 72.77 58.22 31.27
N VAL A 660 74.04 58.38 31.64
CA VAL A 660 74.60 59.60 32.22
C VAL A 660 75.99 59.88 31.63
N CYS A 661 76.27 61.12 31.24
CA CYS A 661 77.58 61.52 30.72
C CYS A 661 78.56 61.91 31.85
N TYR A 662 79.87 61.73 31.62
CA TYR A 662 80.89 62.24 32.52
C TYR A 662 80.97 63.78 32.48
N GLN A 663 81.52 64.37 33.54
CA GLN A 663 81.57 65.83 33.72
C GLN A 663 82.28 66.53 32.54
N GLY A 664 81.60 67.52 31.92
CA GLY A 664 82.11 68.27 30.75
C GLY A 664 81.52 67.84 29.39
N TYR A 665 80.68 66.82 29.36
CA TYR A 665 79.99 66.33 28.17
C TYR A 665 78.47 66.46 28.33
N GLU A 666 77.77 66.85 27.27
CA GLU A 666 76.31 66.94 27.25
C GLU A 666 75.69 65.71 26.54
N LEU A 667 74.59 65.18 27.10
CA LEU A 667 73.89 64.02 26.56
C LEU A 667 73.00 64.43 25.39
N ILE A 668 73.28 63.88 24.22
CA ILE A 668 72.51 64.09 22.99
C ILE A 668 71.75 62.79 22.68
N GLY A 669 70.45 62.78 22.94
CA GLY A 669 69.55 61.63 22.75
C GLY A 669 68.53 61.48 23.88
N GLU A 670 67.82 60.35 23.93
CA GLU A 670 66.93 60.01 25.05
C GLU A 670 67.75 59.62 26.28
N VAL A 671 67.42 60.17 27.45
CA VAL A 671 68.12 59.85 28.71
C VAL A 671 67.85 58.41 29.18
N ALA A 672 66.74 57.83 28.73
CA ALA A 672 66.31 56.48 29.03
C ALA A 672 65.70 55.82 27.80
N ILE A 673 66.15 54.62 27.46
CA ILE A 673 65.55 53.79 26.40
C ILE A 673 64.82 52.61 27.03
N LYS A 674 63.70 52.17 26.43
CA LYS A 674 62.85 51.09 26.92
C LYS A 674 62.91 49.89 25.99
N CYS A 675 62.99 48.68 26.54
CA CYS A 675 62.92 47.46 25.73
C CYS A 675 61.47 47.26 25.22
N ILE A 676 61.28 47.28 23.91
CA ILE A 676 59.99 47.10 23.24
C ILE A 676 59.91 45.67 22.69
N LEU A 677 58.77 45.03 22.90
CA LEU A 677 58.49 43.69 22.38
C LEU A 677 58.40 43.73 20.84
N GLY A 678 59.30 42.99 20.19
CA GLY A 678 59.42 42.84 18.74
C GLY A 678 59.99 41.47 18.40
N ASN A 679 60.17 41.17 17.12
CA ASN A 679 60.73 39.88 16.67
C ASN A 679 61.91 40.14 15.71
N PRO A 680 63.13 40.47 16.19
CA PRO A 680 63.59 40.49 17.58
C PRO A 680 63.13 41.71 18.39
N SER A 681 63.16 41.60 19.73
CA SER A 681 62.94 42.72 20.65
C SER A 681 63.96 43.83 20.38
N PHE A 682 63.53 45.09 20.47
CA PHE A 682 64.37 46.24 20.11
C PHE A 682 64.20 47.38 21.11
N TRP A 683 65.21 48.24 21.20
CA TRP A 683 65.20 49.40 22.07
C TRP A 683 64.38 50.54 21.47
N SER A 684 63.63 51.28 22.30
CA SER A 684 62.78 52.41 21.88
C SER A 684 63.52 53.51 21.12
N GLY A 685 64.84 53.62 21.30
CA GLY A 685 65.69 54.59 20.63
C GLY A 685 67.16 54.12 20.57
N PRO A 686 68.01 54.82 19.78
CA PRO A 686 69.43 54.53 19.69
C PRO A 686 70.20 54.90 20.97
N LEU A 687 71.41 54.35 21.13
CA LEU A 687 72.33 54.71 22.22
C LEU A 687 72.64 56.23 22.19
N PRO A 688 72.44 56.97 23.29
CA PRO A 688 72.70 58.42 23.32
C PRO A 688 74.19 58.73 23.23
N LEU A 689 74.55 59.93 22.76
CA LEU A 689 75.94 60.35 22.55
C LEU A 689 76.33 61.45 23.56
N CYS A 690 77.50 61.34 24.18
CA CYS A 690 78.04 62.39 25.05
C CYS A 690 79.05 63.24 24.28
N ARG A 691 78.72 64.50 23.99
CA ARG A 691 79.59 65.40 23.20
C ARG A 691 80.21 66.50 24.06
N ALA A 692 81.49 66.79 23.82
CA ALA A 692 82.18 67.92 24.44
C ALA A 692 81.72 69.24 23.80
N ASN A 693 81.45 70.24 24.63
CA ASN A 693 80.95 71.54 24.18
C ASN A 693 82.11 72.43 23.69
N HIS A 694 82.08 72.89 22.44
CA HIS A 694 83.07 73.82 21.86
C HIS A 694 82.37 74.85 20.96
N ASP A 695 82.45 76.14 21.33
CA ASP A 695 81.76 77.26 20.66
C ASP A 695 82.66 78.06 19.68
N CYS A 696 82.05 78.42 18.54
CA CYS A 696 82.23 79.60 17.66
C CYS A 696 83.49 79.81 16.75
N PHE A 697 83.31 79.89 15.40
CA PHE A 697 83.27 81.15 14.59
C PHE A 697 83.34 80.91 13.04
N GLY A 698 82.36 81.46 12.28
CA GLY A 698 82.61 82.31 11.08
C GLY A 698 82.58 81.76 9.63
N ASN A 699 81.44 81.92 8.94
CA ASN A 699 81.08 82.39 7.57
C ASN A 699 82.11 82.35 6.38
N HIS A 700 81.76 82.15 5.09
CA HIS A 700 80.80 82.92 4.26
C HIS A 700 80.56 82.33 2.83
N ALA A 701 79.37 82.64 2.27
CA ALA A 701 79.06 83.01 0.85
C ALA A 701 79.01 81.93 -0.26
N LEU A 702 78.13 81.95 -1.30
CA LEU A 702 77.15 82.93 -1.80
C LEU A 702 76.10 82.29 -2.77
N GLU A 703 74.86 82.81 -2.69
CA GLU A 703 73.75 83.09 -3.64
C GLU A 703 73.62 82.46 -5.05
N VAL A 704 72.37 82.20 -5.51
CA VAL A 704 71.53 83.06 -6.38
C VAL A 704 70.06 82.56 -6.39
N ALA A 705 69.13 83.51 -6.57
CA ALA A 705 67.68 83.47 -6.37
C ALA A 705 66.81 83.07 -7.59
N GLU A 706 65.52 82.83 -7.27
CA GLU A 706 64.24 83.06 -8.01
C GLU A 706 63.31 81.84 -7.83
N ALA A 707 61.98 81.86 -7.81
CA ALA A 707 60.91 82.83 -7.57
C ALA A 707 59.58 82.02 -7.62
N THR A 708 58.52 82.53 -6.97
CA THR A 708 57.08 82.34 -7.31
C THR A 708 56.37 80.98 -7.21
N ALA A 709 55.41 80.94 -6.27
CA ALA A 709 53.96 80.65 -6.40
C ALA A 709 53.42 79.40 -7.16
N GLY A 710 52.51 78.67 -6.48
CA GLY A 710 51.31 78.08 -7.10
C GLY A 710 51.12 76.55 -7.04
N SER A 711 50.19 76.10 -6.17
CA SER A 711 49.13 75.05 -6.32
C SER A 711 49.33 73.70 -7.05
N PRO A 712 48.49 72.67 -6.72
CA PRO A 712 48.78 71.24 -6.88
C PRO A 712 48.05 70.54 -8.05
N LEU A 713 48.50 69.32 -8.40
CA LEU A 713 47.93 68.21 -9.22
C LEU A 713 49.14 67.57 -9.94
N ASP A 714 49.36 66.27 -10.05
CA ASP A 714 48.43 65.20 -10.41
C ASP A 714 49.06 63.82 -10.05
N GLY A 715 48.35 63.05 -9.25
CA GLY A 715 48.65 61.64 -8.94
C GLY A 715 47.37 60.85 -8.64
N GLY A 716 46.22 61.38 -9.05
CA GLY A 716 44.88 60.84 -8.74
C GLY A 716 44.34 59.85 -9.77
N ASN A 717 45.02 59.68 -10.92
CA ASN A 717 44.41 59.00 -12.08
C ASN A 717 44.69 57.50 -12.20
N ILE A 718 45.48 56.89 -11.30
CA ILE A 718 45.71 55.42 -11.30
C ILE A 718 44.84 54.72 -10.24
N ALA A 719 44.68 55.33 -9.06
CA ALA A 719 43.84 54.77 -8.00
C ALA A 719 42.34 54.81 -8.38
N LEU A 720 41.89 55.87 -9.07
CA LEU A 720 40.51 56.02 -9.51
C LEU A 720 40.13 54.97 -10.58
N ALA A 721 41.04 54.66 -11.50
CA ALA A 721 40.80 53.68 -12.56
C ALA A 721 40.63 52.26 -12.00
N ILE A 722 41.42 51.87 -11.00
CA ILE A 722 41.31 50.57 -10.31
C ILE A 722 40.02 50.50 -9.51
N PHE A 723 39.66 51.57 -8.80
CA PHE A 723 38.43 51.61 -8.01
C PHE A 723 37.17 51.54 -8.88
N ILE A 724 37.16 52.20 -10.03
CA ILE A 724 36.05 52.17 -10.99
C ILE A 724 35.90 50.78 -11.64
N LEU A 725 37.02 50.09 -11.93
CA LEU A 725 36.98 48.73 -12.49
C LEU A 725 36.46 47.71 -11.46
N VAL A 726 36.84 47.84 -10.19
CA VAL A 726 36.32 47.00 -9.10
C VAL A 726 34.85 47.29 -8.79
N LEU A 727 34.41 48.55 -8.88
CA LEU A 727 33.01 48.93 -8.77
C LEU A 727 32.16 48.42 -9.94
N LEU A 728 32.67 48.45 -11.17
CA LEU A 728 31.96 47.88 -12.33
C LEU A 728 31.83 46.35 -12.24
N LEU A 729 32.88 45.67 -11.76
CA LEU A 729 32.84 44.21 -11.52
C LEU A 729 31.88 43.83 -10.39
N SER A 730 31.84 44.60 -9.30
CA SER A 730 30.90 44.34 -8.19
C SER A 730 29.46 44.65 -8.57
N VAL A 731 29.20 45.66 -9.41
CA VAL A 731 27.87 45.96 -9.95
C VAL A 731 27.43 44.91 -10.97
N LEU A 732 28.33 44.38 -11.81
CA LEU A 732 28.01 43.28 -12.74
C LEU A 732 27.72 41.96 -12.01
N LEU A 733 28.54 41.60 -11.00
CA LEU A 733 28.30 40.41 -10.18
C LEU A 733 27.05 40.56 -9.31
N GLY A 734 26.80 41.75 -8.77
CA GLY A 734 25.57 42.08 -8.03
C GLY A 734 24.32 42.06 -8.94
N GLY A 735 24.43 42.57 -10.16
CA GLY A 735 23.36 42.54 -11.16
C GLY A 735 23.03 41.12 -11.62
N ALA A 736 24.04 40.27 -11.83
CA ALA A 736 23.85 38.85 -12.12
C ALA A 736 23.21 38.09 -10.95
N TYR A 737 23.63 38.39 -9.71
CA TYR A 737 23.02 37.82 -8.50
C TYR A 737 21.54 38.23 -8.35
N VAL A 738 21.19 39.49 -8.63
CA VAL A 738 19.80 39.96 -8.60
C VAL A 738 18.97 39.36 -9.75
N TYR A 739 19.54 39.19 -10.95
CA TYR A 739 18.85 38.54 -12.07
C TYR A 739 18.54 37.07 -11.79
N VAL A 740 19.50 36.33 -11.21
CA VAL A 740 19.31 34.91 -10.83
C VAL A 740 18.34 34.76 -9.65
N THR A 741 18.30 35.71 -8.71
CA THR A 741 17.39 35.65 -7.56
C THR A 741 15.98 36.17 -7.83
N ARG A 742 15.76 37.06 -8.83
CA ARG A 742 14.42 37.60 -9.15
C ARG A 742 13.68 36.90 -10.31
N CYS A 743 14.32 36.09 -11.15
CA CYS A 743 13.64 35.35 -12.23
C CYS A 743 13.23 33.92 -11.87
N ARG A 744 13.40 33.47 -10.60
CA ARG A 744 13.00 32.12 -10.18
C ARG A 744 11.87 32.02 -9.15
N TYR A 745 11.22 33.12 -8.80
CA TYR A 745 10.03 33.12 -7.95
C TYR A 745 8.90 33.94 -8.57
N HIS A 746 8.29 33.37 -9.61
CA HIS A 746 6.87 33.57 -9.85
C HIS A 746 6.16 32.21 -9.76
N SER A 747 5.91 31.80 -8.53
CA SER A 747 4.83 30.87 -8.18
C SER A 747 4.40 31.23 -6.77
N ASN A 748 3.15 31.67 -6.68
CA ASN A 748 2.52 32.31 -5.52
C ASN A 748 2.52 31.42 -4.28
N LEU A 749 2.90 32.01 -3.14
CA LEU A 749 2.52 31.53 -1.81
C LEU A 749 1.42 32.46 -1.26
N ARG A 750 0.29 31.89 -0.84
CA ARG A 750 -0.60 32.48 0.18
C ARG A 750 -1.00 31.38 1.16
N LEU A 751 -0.70 31.63 2.43
CA LEU A 751 -1.19 31.01 3.68
C LEU A 751 -1.61 32.19 4.59
N PRO A 752 -2.33 32.04 5.74
CA PRO A 752 -2.63 30.83 6.53
C PRO A 752 -4.13 30.74 6.97
N LEU A 753 -4.60 29.68 7.65
CA LEU A 753 -4.64 29.58 9.14
C LEU A 753 -5.17 28.21 9.63
N ILE A 754 -4.47 27.70 10.67
CA ILE A 754 -4.97 26.97 11.86
C ILE A 754 -5.33 25.45 11.76
N TYR A 755 -4.65 24.70 12.63
CA TYR A 755 -4.77 23.30 13.06
C TYR A 755 -6.15 22.91 13.66
N PRO A 756 -6.56 21.61 13.75
CA PRO A 756 -5.81 20.53 14.41
C PRO A 756 -5.74 19.15 13.70
N HIS A 757 -4.73 18.37 14.09
CA HIS A 757 -4.52 16.91 13.88
C HIS A 757 -5.62 16.06 14.57
N PRO A 758 -5.56 14.71 14.57
CA PRO A 758 -5.32 13.72 13.50
C PRO A 758 -6.40 12.59 13.53
N TYR A 759 -6.59 11.82 12.45
CA TYR A 759 -7.14 10.46 12.59
C TYR A 759 -6.39 9.47 11.69
N ARG A 760 -5.80 8.46 12.36
CA ARG A 760 -5.39 7.16 11.82
C ARG A 760 -6.65 6.44 11.33
N GLN A 761 -6.61 5.85 10.15
CA GLN A 761 -7.52 4.76 9.79
C GLN A 761 -6.76 3.44 9.73
N ILE A 762 -7.34 2.50 10.45
CA ILE A 762 -6.96 1.12 10.68
C ILE A 762 -7.43 0.26 9.50
N THR A 763 -6.69 -0.84 9.34
CA THR A 763 -6.86 -2.04 8.52
C THR A 763 -8.29 -2.39 8.07
N VAL A 764 -8.40 -2.74 6.79
CA VAL A 764 -9.56 -3.43 6.19
C VAL A 764 -9.35 -4.94 6.34
N GLU A 765 -10.26 -5.60 7.05
CA GLU A 765 -10.46 -7.06 6.96
C GLU A 765 -11.32 -7.39 5.72
N THR A 766 -10.76 -8.27 4.89
CA THR A 766 -11.37 -9.41 4.19
C THR A 766 -12.87 -9.46 3.87
N GLU A 767 -13.13 -9.53 2.55
CA GLU A 767 -14.11 -10.37 1.81
C GLU A 767 -15.62 -10.04 1.86
N PHE A 768 -16.16 -9.46 0.76
CA PHE A 768 -17.01 -10.17 -0.22
C PHE A 768 -17.35 -9.31 -1.47
N ASP A 769 -17.52 -10.03 -2.59
CA ASP A 769 -17.63 -9.63 -4.01
C ASP A 769 -18.66 -8.58 -4.48
N ASN A 770 -18.18 -7.68 -5.36
CA ASN A 770 -18.63 -7.24 -6.72
C ASN A 770 -20.13 -7.06 -7.07
N PRO A 771 -20.56 -6.26 -8.09
CA PRO A 771 -19.82 -5.41 -9.04
C PRO A 771 -20.36 -3.95 -9.18
N LEU A 772 -19.56 -3.09 -9.82
CA LEU A 772 -19.99 -1.77 -10.32
C LEU A 772 -20.83 -1.95 -11.60
N TYR A 773 -22.08 -1.48 -11.56
CA TYR A 773 -22.73 -0.89 -12.73
C TYR A 773 -23.27 0.49 -12.38
N GLU A 774 -23.01 1.40 -13.32
CA GLU A 774 -23.47 2.77 -13.39
C GLU A 774 -24.97 2.89 -13.14
N THR A 775 -25.34 3.85 -12.29
CA THR A 775 -26.67 4.44 -12.35
C THR A 775 -26.56 5.81 -12.97
N GLY A 776 -27.00 5.90 -14.23
CA GLY A 776 -27.41 7.15 -14.84
C GLY A 776 -28.52 7.79 -13.99
N GLY A 777 -28.29 9.02 -13.58
CA GLY A 777 -29.25 9.89 -12.90
C GLY A 777 -29.29 11.23 -13.62
N VAL A 778 -30.26 11.33 -14.54
CA VAL A 778 -30.65 12.51 -15.32
C VAL A 778 -30.77 13.74 -14.41
N SER A 779 -30.07 14.83 -14.78
CA SER A 779 -30.49 16.18 -14.39
C SER A 779 -30.51 17.10 -15.61
N VAL A 780 -31.70 17.64 -15.79
CA VAL A 780 -32.22 18.58 -16.78
C VAL A 780 -31.27 19.76 -17.04
N HIS A 781 -31.03 20.02 -18.32
CA HIS A 781 -30.46 21.26 -18.83
C HIS A 781 -31.37 22.46 -18.49
N SER A 782 -30.82 23.42 -17.74
CA SER A 782 -31.17 24.84 -17.90
C SER A 782 -30.00 25.54 -18.56
N ALA A 783 -30.22 25.95 -19.81
CA ALA A 783 -29.29 26.71 -20.62
C ALA A 783 -29.14 28.14 -20.08
N GLU A 784 -27.90 28.59 -19.87
CA GLU A 784 -27.54 30.01 -19.95
C GLU A 784 -26.23 30.16 -20.73
N THR A 785 -26.43 30.56 -21.98
CA THR A 785 -25.55 31.26 -22.94
C THR A 785 -24.29 31.90 -22.37
N LEU A 786 -23.12 31.41 -22.80
CA LEU A 786 -21.87 32.17 -22.82
C LEU A 786 -21.67 32.75 -24.23
N HIS A 787 -21.92 34.04 -24.37
CA HIS A 787 -21.42 34.86 -25.47
C HIS A 787 -19.90 35.02 -25.31
N LEU A 788 -19.12 34.42 -26.23
CA LEU A 788 -17.77 34.86 -26.54
C LEU A 788 -17.81 35.60 -27.89
N THR A 789 -17.83 36.92 -27.83
CA THR A 789 -17.57 37.80 -28.97
C THR A 789 -16.15 38.32 -28.92
N ASN A 790 -15.35 37.84 -29.89
CA ASN A 790 -14.38 38.54 -30.73
C ASN A 790 -13.56 39.71 -30.16
N CYS A 791 -12.24 39.61 -30.36
CA CYS A 791 -11.45 40.74 -30.86
C CYS A 791 -10.70 40.35 -32.16
N PRO A 792 -10.59 41.27 -33.14
CA PRO A 792 -10.23 40.96 -34.53
C PRO A 792 -8.92 41.63 -35.01
N LEU A 793 -8.63 41.42 -36.29
CA LEU A 793 -7.74 42.17 -37.22
C LEU A 793 -6.25 41.76 -37.27
N PHE A 794 -5.78 41.15 -38.39
CA PHE A 794 -5.33 41.76 -39.67
C PHE A 794 -3.99 42.53 -39.46
N THR A 795 -2.90 42.34 -40.20
CA THR A 795 -2.69 42.22 -41.66
C THR A 795 -1.30 41.65 -41.96
N ALA A 796 -1.16 41.00 -43.11
CA ALA A 796 0.09 40.55 -43.73
C ALA A 796 0.91 41.69 -44.34
N HIS A 797 2.23 41.48 -44.53
CA HIS A 797 2.96 41.86 -45.75
C HIS A 797 4.29 41.10 -45.87
N THR A 798 4.53 40.66 -47.10
CA THR A 798 5.67 39.91 -47.67
C THR A 798 6.80 40.81 -48.17
N VAL A 799 8.04 40.29 -48.29
CA VAL A 799 8.91 40.20 -49.51
C VAL A 799 10.46 40.22 -49.24
N SER A 800 11.12 39.17 -49.77
CA SER A 800 12.50 38.95 -50.34
C SER A 800 13.80 39.53 -49.74
N ASP A 801 14.82 38.67 -49.56
CA ASP A 801 15.94 38.36 -50.51
C ASP A 801 16.81 37.20 -49.90
N SER A 802 17.03 36.03 -50.55
CA SER A 802 18.08 35.64 -51.52
C SER A 802 19.54 35.83 -51.00
N SER A 803 20.55 34.93 -51.10
CA SER A 803 20.77 33.58 -51.67
C SER A 803 22.21 33.08 -51.31
N LEU A 804 22.55 31.80 -51.64
CA LEU A 804 23.87 31.12 -51.79
C LEU A 804 24.50 30.46 -50.53
N PHE A 805 25.07 29.23 -50.50
CA PHE A 805 25.78 28.39 -51.48
C PHE A 805 25.66 26.86 -51.19
N PHE A 806 25.98 26.06 -52.22
CA PHE A 806 26.02 24.59 -52.41
C PHE A 806 26.95 23.76 -51.48
N PHE A 807 26.64 22.47 -51.26
CA PHE A 807 27.34 21.29 -51.87
C PHE A 807 26.78 19.94 -51.34
N THR A 808 26.50 19.02 -52.27
CA THR A 808 26.44 17.55 -52.05
C THR A 808 27.87 16.96 -52.11
N PRO A 809 28.15 15.69 -51.74
CA PRO A 809 27.88 14.59 -52.67
C PRO A 809 27.46 13.25 -52.02
N SER A 810 26.83 12.46 -52.89
CA SER A 810 26.54 11.03 -52.88
C SER A 810 27.77 10.12 -53.12
N ARG A 811 27.58 8.80 -52.89
CA ARG A 811 28.16 7.58 -53.54
C ARG A 811 28.93 6.67 -52.56
N THR A 812 28.95 5.32 -52.60
CA THR A 812 28.36 4.22 -53.41
C THR A 812 28.80 2.87 -52.80
N LEU A 813 27.97 1.81 -52.97
CA LEU A 813 28.27 0.39 -53.29
C LEU A 813 29.45 -0.35 -52.61
N ALA A 814 29.19 -1.55 -52.06
CA ALA A 814 29.71 -2.82 -52.59
C ALA A 814 29.22 -4.07 -51.83
N ASN A 815 28.77 -5.07 -52.59
CA ASN A 815 28.57 -6.47 -52.19
C ASN A 815 29.92 -7.17 -51.92
N MET A 816 29.97 -8.15 -51.01
CA MET A 816 30.58 -9.46 -51.30
C MET A 816 30.26 -10.53 -50.24
N LYS A 817 30.16 -11.76 -50.74
CA LYS A 817 29.68 -12.99 -50.12
C LYS A 817 30.87 -13.96 -50.08
N TYR A 818 31.13 -14.64 -48.96
CA TYR A 818 31.87 -15.90 -48.96
C TYR A 818 31.32 -16.87 -47.91
N ARG A 819 31.36 -18.16 -48.26
CA ARG A 819 30.74 -19.34 -47.65
C ARG A 819 31.86 -20.32 -47.27
N TYR A 820 31.50 -21.31 -46.44
CA TYR A 820 32.14 -22.59 -46.05
C TYR A 820 32.73 -22.53 -44.62
N GLU A 821 32.51 -23.49 -43.71
CA GLU A 821 32.29 -24.93 -43.88
C GLU A 821 31.73 -25.56 -42.57
N LYS A 822 30.97 -26.66 -42.69
CA LYS A 822 30.60 -27.68 -41.66
C LYS A 822 31.46 -28.94 -41.96
N PRO A 823 31.42 -30.09 -41.26
CA PRO A 823 30.73 -30.47 -40.00
C PRO A 823 31.58 -31.34 -39.02
N LEU A 824 31.04 -31.59 -37.82
CA LEU A 824 30.70 -32.92 -37.30
C LEU A 824 29.67 -32.77 -36.18
#